data_AF-A0A6F8ZWH5-F1
#
_entry.id   AF-A0A6F8ZWH5-F1
#
_cell.length_a   1.000
_cell.length_b   1.000
_cell.length_c   1.000
_cell.angle_alpha   90.00
_cell.angle_beta   90.00
_cell.angle_gamma   90.00
#
_symmetry.space_group_name_H-M   'P 1'
#
loop_
_entity.id
_entity.type
_entity.pdbx_description
1 polymer ?
#
loop_
_entity_poly.entity_id
_entity_poly.type
_entity_poly.pdbx_seq_one_letter_code
_entity_poly.pdbx_strand_id
1 'polypeptide(L)'
;GKNLIPAAPGNSRLNYTVLIGDTPCVLTLSESQLLCEWPNLTGEHKVTVRVGGFEYSPGTLQIYSDSLLTLPAIIGIGGGGGLLLLVIIVVLIAYKRKSRDADRTLKRLQLQMDNLESRVALECKEAFAELQTDIHELTQELDGTGIPFLDYRTYAMRVLFPGIEDHPVLKEMEVRVQANVEKGLTLFGQLLTKKHFLLTFIRTLEAQRSFSMRDRGNVASLVMTALQGEMEYATGVLKQLLSDLIDKNLESKNHPKLLLRRTESECAGEPLFMLYCAIKQQMEKGPIDSITGEARYSLSEDKLIRQQIDYKTLTLHCVNPENENAPEVTVKGLNCDTVTQVKEKLLDAVFKGSPYSQRPKAGDMDLEWRQGRMARIILQDEDVTTKIDNDWKRLNTLAHYQASLMVTDGSVIALVPKQNSAYNISTSSTFTKSLNRYESMLRTASSPDSLRSRTPMITPDLESGTKLWHLVKNHDHSDQLRGTFQFQLIETGTLQKFVDDLFETIFSTAHRGSALPLAIKYMFDFLDEQADKHSISDLDVRHTWKSNCLPLRFWVNVIKNPQFVFDIHKNSITDACLSVVAQTFMDSCSTSEHKLGKDSPSNKLLYAKDIPNYKNWVERYYSDISRMPVISDQDMSAYLAEQSRLHLSQFNSMSALHEIYSYIVKYKDERKLNSDSVVFNPPSLKHVMELLQRTEQGGFSSTGRACVCVCKCGYFLSVFLSFGVIKAMSRIARMGHFEMEFHFGVTNWT
;
A
#
# COMPACT_ATOMS: atom_id res chain seq x y z
N GLY A 1 65.19 -76.01 7.55
CA GLY A 1 64.80 -76.84 6.40
C GLY A 1 65.94 -77.76 6.06
N LYS A 2 65.65 -79.04 5.74
CA LYS A 2 66.57 -80.20 5.75
C LYS A 2 67.15 -80.54 7.13
N ASN A 3 67.44 -81.83 7.33
CA ASN A 3 68.12 -82.45 8.49
C ASN A 3 67.42 -82.40 9.87
N LEU A 4 66.21 -82.98 9.97
CA LEU A 4 65.64 -83.49 11.24
C LEU A 4 64.91 -84.84 11.05
N ILE A 5 65.59 -85.82 10.41
CA ILE A 5 65.10 -87.21 10.29
C ILE A 5 66.29 -88.18 10.37
N PRO A 6 66.32 -89.10 11.35
CA PRO A 6 66.98 -90.41 11.22
C PRO A 6 66.00 -91.37 10.53
N ALA A 7 66.44 -92.04 9.45
CA ALA A 7 65.57 -92.98 8.74
C ALA A 7 65.37 -94.30 9.52
N ALA A 8 64.11 -94.69 9.75
CA ALA A 8 63.74 -95.98 10.33
C ALA A 8 62.59 -96.61 9.51
N PRO A 9 62.64 -97.92 9.19
CA PRO A 9 61.61 -98.58 8.38
C PRO A 9 60.37 -98.93 9.23
N GLY A 10 59.49 -97.96 9.42
CA GLY A 10 58.21 -98.12 10.11
C GLY A 10 57.39 -96.85 10.03
N ASN A 11 56.06 -96.95 9.94
CA ASN A 11 55.18 -95.80 9.66
C ASN A 11 54.85 -94.97 10.93
N SER A 12 55.86 -94.69 11.76
CA SER A 12 55.74 -93.97 13.02
C SER A 12 56.04 -92.48 12.83
N ARG A 13 55.00 -91.64 12.87
CA ARG A 13 55.16 -90.18 12.93
C ARG A 13 55.80 -89.79 14.26
N LEU A 14 56.86 -88.98 14.22
CA LEU A 14 57.44 -88.36 15.42
C LEU A 14 56.47 -87.32 15.98
N ASN A 15 56.29 -87.30 17.31
CA ASN A 15 55.59 -86.22 17.97
C ASN A 15 56.52 -85.00 18.10
N TYR A 16 56.05 -83.87 17.58
CA TYR A 16 56.67 -82.55 17.72
C TYR A 16 55.87 -81.74 18.73
N THR A 17 56.54 -81.01 19.61
CA THR A 17 55.91 -80.02 20.49
C THR A 17 56.71 -78.72 20.39
N VAL A 18 56.06 -77.60 20.13
CA VAL A 18 56.67 -76.27 20.22
C VAL A 18 56.09 -75.54 21.41
N LEU A 19 56.96 -74.90 22.17
CA LEU A 19 56.66 -74.04 23.30
C LEU A 19 57.00 -72.60 22.89
N ILE A 20 56.13 -71.64 23.21
CA ILE A 20 56.44 -70.21 23.16
C ILE A 20 56.38 -69.71 24.61
N GLY A 21 57.55 -69.31 25.13
CA GLY A 21 57.77 -69.31 26.57
C GLY A 21 57.59 -70.73 27.11
N ASP A 22 56.82 -70.88 28.18
CA ASP A 22 56.43 -72.19 28.74
C ASP A 22 55.11 -72.74 28.17
N THR A 23 54.43 -72.02 27.26
CA THR A 23 53.10 -72.40 26.76
C THR A 23 53.17 -73.24 25.48
N PRO A 24 52.45 -74.37 25.38
CA PRO A 24 52.44 -75.20 24.16
C PRO A 24 51.66 -74.52 23.04
N CYS A 25 52.29 -74.43 21.88
CA CYS A 25 51.70 -73.91 20.65
C CYS A 25 50.85 -74.97 19.94
N VAL A 26 49.75 -74.56 19.31
CA VAL A 26 48.96 -75.44 18.43
C VAL A 26 49.70 -75.59 17.09
N LEU A 27 49.93 -76.83 16.67
CA LEU A 27 50.80 -77.14 15.54
C LEU A 27 50.06 -77.69 14.32
N THR A 28 50.44 -77.18 13.14
CA THR A 28 50.11 -77.78 11.84
C THR A 28 51.40 -78.28 11.19
N LEU A 29 51.49 -79.59 10.96
CA LEU A 29 52.64 -80.26 10.35
C LEU A 29 52.42 -80.48 8.86
N SER A 30 53.39 -80.05 8.05
CA SER A 30 53.50 -80.31 6.61
C SER A 30 54.81 -81.07 6.33
N GLU A 31 54.91 -81.75 5.19
CA GLU A 31 56.04 -82.64 4.85
C GLU A 31 57.41 -81.93 4.82
N SER A 32 57.44 -80.60 4.73
CA SER A 32 58.67 -79.79 4.71
C SER A 32 58.70 -78.64 5.73
N GLN A 33 57.60 -78.38 6.45
CA GLN A 33 57.43 -77.22 7.33
C GLN A 33 56.57 -77.55 8.56
N LEU A 34 56.83 -76.86 9.67
CA LEU A 34 56.06 -76.95 10.91
C LEU A 34 55.54 -75.53 11.22
N LEU A 35 54.22 -75.36 11.18
CA LEU A 35 53.55 -74.10 11.47
C LEU A 35 52.99 -74.12 12.90
N CYS A 36 53.01 -72.95 13.55
CA CYS A 36 52.63 -72.77 14.94
C CYS A 36 51.75 -71.51 15.04
N GLU A 37 50.53 -71.64 15.55
CA GLU A 37 49.64 -70.49 15.81
C GLU A 37 49.96 -69.89 17.18
N TRP A 38 50.21 -68.58 17.24
CA TRP A 38 50.74 -67.95 18.45
C TRP A 38 49.75 -68.02 19.61
N PRO A 39 50.18 -68.42 20.83
CA PRO A 39 49.35 -68.35 22.02
C PRO A 39 49.05 -66.90 22.40
N ASN A 40 47.99 -66.68 23.17
CA ASN A 40 47.52 -65.35 23.56
C ASN A 40 48.39 -64.73 24.68
N LEU A 41 49.65 -64.43 24.36
CA LEU A 41 50.69 -63.87 25.22
C LEU A 41 51.22 -62.55 24.65
N THR A 42 51.75 -61.69 25.53
CA THR A 42 52.45 -60.45 25.18
C THR A 42 53.81 -60.37 25.87
N GLY A 43 54.72 -59.57 25.32
CA GLY A 43 56.12 -59.49 25.74
C GLY A 43 57.06 -60.32 24.87
N GLU A 44 58.32 -60.48 25.29
CA GLU A 44 59.31 -61.31 24.59
C GLU A 44 59.34 -62.73 25.16
N HIS A 45 59.15 -63.73 24.28
CA HIS A 45 59.03 -65.14 24.63
C HIS A 45 59.96 -66.00 23.78
N LYS A 46 60.64 -66.96 24.41
CA LYS A 46 61.57 -67.87 23.72
C LYS A 46 60.82 -69.02 23.06
N VAL A 47 61.07 -69.27 21.77
CA VAL A 47 60.51 -70.39 21.04
C VAL A 47 61.40 -71.62 21.24
N THR A 48 60.81 -72.76 21.60
CA THR A 48 61.54 -73.99 21.90
C THR A 48 60.82 -75.21 21.32
N VAL A 49 61.53 -76.01 20.52
CA VAL A 49 61.01 -77.16 19.77
C VAL A 49 61.55 -78.45 20.39
N ARG A 50 60.65 -79.37 20.77
CA ARG A 50 60.97 -80.70 21.33
C ARG A 50 60.53 -81.80 20.37
N VAL A 51 61.44 -82.72 20.04
CA VAL A 51 61.19 -83.85 19.11
C VAL A 51 62.00 -85.07 19.56
N GLY A 52 61.35 -86.19 19.85
CA GLY A 52 62.02 -87.48 20.07
C GLY A 52 63.09 -87.51 21.18
N GLY A 53 63.01 -86.61 22.17
CA GLY A 53 64.00 -86.46 23.24
C GLY A 53 65.05 -85.37 23.03
N PHE A 54 65.11 -84.76 21.84
CA PHE A 54 65.94 -83.58 21.57
C PHE A 54 65.14 -82.28 21.75
N GLU A 55 65.82 -81.23 22.18
CA GLU A 55 65.28 -79.88 22.39
C GLU A 55 66.15 -78.84 21.68
N TYR A 56 65.52 -77.95 20.91
CA TYR A 56 66.20 -76.93 20.09
C TYR A 56 65.41 -75.62 20.09
N SER A 57 66.08 -74.48 20.25
CA SER A 57 65.45 -73.16 20.28
C SER A 57 65.91 -72.29 19.10
N PRO A 58 65.02 -71.96 18.14
CA PRO A 58 65.38 -71.14 16.98
C PRO A 58 65.46 -69.63 17.24
N GLY A 59 64.91 -69.11 18.35
CA GLY A 59 64.96 -67.68 18.68
C GLY A 59 63.90 -67.22 19.70
N THR A 60 63.83 -65.92 19.95
CA THR A 60 62.75 -65.24 20.69
C THR A 60 61.78 -64.52 19.75
N LEU A 61 60.53 -64.34 20.19
CA LEU A 61 59.48 -63.56 19.52
C LEU A 61 58.94 -62.50 20.48
N GLN A 62 58.70 -61.30 19.98
CA GLN A 62 58.16 -60.19 20.77
C GLN A 62 56.74 -59.84 20.29
N ILE A 63 55.75 -59.95 21.18
CA ILE A 63 54.32 -59.85 20.84
C ILE A 63 53.69 -58.66 21.57
N TYR A 64 52.97 -57.82 20.82
CA TYR A 64 52.30 -56.60 21.32
C TYR A 64 50.76 -56.76 21.25
N SER A 65 50.03 -56.02 22.09
CA SER A 65 48.56 -56.04 22.16
C SER A 65 47.90 -54.82 21.52
N ASP A 66 46.93 -55.06 20.63
CA ASP A 66 46.08 -54.01 20.05
C ASP A 66 45.18 -53.35 21.10
N SER A 67 45.47 -52.10 21.45
CA SER A 67 44.69 -51.30 22.41
C SER A 67 43.87 -50.24 21.68
N LEU A 68 42.60 -50.55 21.40
CA LEU A 68 41.77 -49.83 20.41
C LEU A 68 41.43 -48.36 20.71
N LEU A 69 41.64 -47.85 21.92
CA LEU A 69 41.64 -46.41 22.23
C LEU A 69 42.61 -46.10 23.37
N THR A 70 43.46 -45.09 23.18
CA THR A 70 44.37 -44.60 24.23
C THR A 70 43.65 -43.63 25.16
N LEU A 71 43.98 -43.69 26.45
CA LEU A 71 43.33 -42.90 27.50
C LEU A 71 43.32 -41.37 27.25
N PRO A 72 44.35 -40.74 26.64
CA PRO A 72 44.30 -39.34 26.25
C PRO A 72 43.22 -38.99 25.21
N ALA A 73 42.86 -39.90 24.31
CA ALA A 73 41.83 -39.65 23.28
C ALA A 73 40.43 -39.51 23.90
N ILE A 74 40.13 -40.31 24.93
CA ILE A 74 38.87 -40.22 25.69
C ILE A 74 38.79 -38.88 26.42
N ILE A 75 39.89 -38.44 27.05
CA ILE A 75 39.97 -37.12 27.70
C ILE A 75 39.80 -35.98 26.69
N GLY A 76 40.42 -36.09 25.50
CA GLY A 76 40.28 -35.11 24.42
C GLY A 76 38.84 -34.96 23.92
N ILE A 77 38.13 -36.08 23.69
CA ILE A 77 36.72 -36.08 23.26
C ILE A 77 35.82 -35.50 24.37
N GLY A 78 36.03 -35.90 25.63
CA GLY A 78 35.29 -35.36 26.77
C GLY A 78 35.48 -33.85 26.97
N GLY A 79 36.72 -33.37 26.89
CA GLY A 79 37.06 -31.95 27.00
C GLY A 79 36.51 -31.12 25.85
N GLY A 80 36.64 -31.59 24.60
CA GLY A 80 36.09 -30.92 23.42
C GLY A 80 34.56 -30.84 23.44
N GLY A 81 33.89 -31.94 23.79
CA GLY A 81 32.43 -31.98 23.95
C GLY A 81 31.94 -31.05 25.07
N GLY A 82 32.61 -31.06 26.23
CA GLY A 82 32.30 -30.17 27.35
C GLY A 82 32.45 -28.68 27.00
N LEU A 83 33.53 -28.31 26.31
CA LEU A 83 33.76 -26.94 25.86
C LEU A 83 32.68 -26.47 24.86
N LEU A 84 32.32 -27.32 23.89
CA LEU A 84 31.31 -27.00 22.89
C LEU A 84 29.91 -26.83 23.52
N LEU A 85 29.56 -27.68 24.49
CA LEU A 85 28.32 -27.57 25.25
C LEU A 85 28.28 -26.29 26.10
N LEU A 86 29.40 -25.91 26.72
CA LEU A 86 29.54 -24.66 27.47
C LEU A 86 29.35 -23.43 26.56
N VAL A 87 29.93 -23.43 25.35
CA VAL A 87 29.71 -22.38 24.34
C VAL A 87 28.23 -22.26 23.95
N ILE A 88 27.54 -23.39 23.71
CA ILE A 88 26.09 -23.39 23.42
C ILE A 88 25.30 -22.78 24.59
N ILE A 89 25.62 -23.12 25.84
CA ILE A 89 24.98 -22.55 27.03
C ILE A 89 25.20 -21.02 27.10
N VAL A 90 26.42 -20.54 26.84
CA VAL A 90 26.72 -19.09 26.81
C VAL A 90 25.93 -18.38 25.71
N VAL A 91 25.82 -18.96 24.52
CA VAL A 91 25.01 -18.40 23.41
C VAL A 91 23.52 -18.36 23.78
N LEU A 92 22.98 -19.42 24.39
CA LEU A 92 21.58 -19.46 24.85
C LEU A 92 21.30 -18.45 25.98
N ILE A 93 22.26 -18.23 26.89
CA ILE A 93 22.16 -17.19 27.94
C ILE A 93 22.22 -15.79 27.32
N ALA A 94 23.11 -15.55 26.36
CA ALA A 94 23.22 -14.28 25.65
C ALA A 94 21.94 -13.98 24.84
N TYR A 95 21.39 -14.98 24.14
CA TYR A 95 20.11 -14.87 23.43
C TYR A 95 18.95 -14.58 24.39
N LYS A 96 18.81 -15.32 25.50
CA LYS A 96 17.77 -15.07 26.51
C LYS A 96 17.93 -13.72 27.22
N ARG A 97 19.15 -13.21 27.41
CA ARG A 97 19.38 -11.83 27.88
C ARG A 97 18.91 -10.82 26.84
N LYS A 98 19.39 -10.90 25.58
CA LYS A 98 19.00 -10.00 24.49
C LYS A 98 17.48 -9.98 24.25
N SER A 99 16.82 -11.14 24.29
CA SER A 99 15.36 -11.25 24.24
C SER A 99 14.69 -10.53 25.42
N ARG A 100 15.07 -10.87 26.66
CA ARG A 100 14.47 -10.24 27.86
C ARG A 100 14.71 -8.74 27.93
N ASP A 101 15.82 -8.24 27.41
CA ASP A 101 16.12 -6.81 27.37
C ASP A 101 15.35 -6.10 26.25
N ALA A 102 15.12 -6.76 25.10
CA ALA A 102 14.14 -6.29 24.11
C ALA A 102 12.72 -6.25 24.69
N ASP A 103 12.25 -7.33 25.33
CA ASP A 103 10.95 -7.40 26.01
C ASP A 103 10.78 -6.32 27.07
N ARG A 104 11.84 -6.03 27.85
CA ARG A 104 11.89 -4.93 28.82
C ARG A 104 11.76 -3.56 28.15
N THR A 105 12.45 -3.33 27.03
CA THR A 105 12.31 -2.06 26.30
C THR A 105 10.92 -1.88 25.69
N LEU A 106 10.33 -2.94 25.12
CA LEU A 106 8.98 -2.92 24.57
C LEU A 106 7.94 -2.66 25.67
N LYS A 107 8.01 -3.39 26.80
CA LYS A 107 7.13 -3.15 27.96
C LYS A 107 7.31 -1.76 28.57
N ARG A 108 8.53 -1.20 28.54
CA ARG A 108 8.77 0.19 28.97
C ARG A 108 8.13 1.20 28.03
N LEU A 109 8.18 0.99 26.71
CA LEU A 109 7.49 1.83 25.73
C LEU A 109 5.97 1.77 25.92
N GLN A 110 5.40 0.57 26.09
CA GLN A 110 3.98 0.37 26.42
C GLN A 110 3.57 1.12 27.69
N LEU A 111 4.27 0.90 28.81
CA LEU A 111 3.97 1.60 30.08
C LEU A 111 4.16 3.13 30.02
N GLN A 112 5.01 3.63 29.12
CA GLN A 112 5.12 5.08 28.86
C GLN A 112 3.93 5.59 28.05
N MET A 113 3.44 4.81 27.08
CA MET A 113 2.23 5.09 26.32
C MET A 113 0.97 5.06 27.21
N ASP A 114 0.81 4.03 28.03
CA ASP A 114 -0.29 3.90 29.01
C ASP A 114 -0.37 5.10 29.96
N ASN A 115 0.79 5.63 30.39
CA ASN A 115 0.88 6.78 31.28
C ASN A 115 0.54 8.12 30.59
N LEU A 116 0.77 8.22 29.27
CA LEU A 116 0.37 9.39 28.48
C LEU A 116 -1.13 9.32 28.15
N GLU A 117 -1.59 8.18 27.65
CA GLU A 117 -2.99 7.88 27.35
C GLU A 117 -3.88 8.09 28.58
N SER A 118 -3.49 7.58 29.76
CA SER A 118 -4.28 7.77 30.99
C SER A 118 -4.36 9.22 31.49
N ARG A 119 -3.47 10.13 31.05
CA ARG A 119 -3.60 11.58 31.32
C ARG A 119 -4.57 12.24 30.34
N VAL A 120 -4.46 11.84 29.08
CA VAL A 120 -5.27 12.31 27.95
C VAL A 120 -6.71 11.78 27.98
N ALA A 121 -6.97 10.62 28.58
CA ALA A 121 -8.24 9.89 28.48
C ALA A 121 -9.48 10.63 29.02
N LEU A 122 -9.33 11.76 29.73
CA LEU A 122 -10.43 12.65 30.08
C LEU A 122 -10.60 13.74 29.00
N GLU A 123 -9.53 14.46 28.66
CA GLU A 123 -9.48 15.47 27.58
C GLU A 123 -10.03 14.90 26.26
N CYS A 124 -9.63 13.67 25.92
CA CYS A 124 -10.11 12.91 24.77
C CYS A 124 -11.61 12.60 24.83
N LYS A 125 -12.17 12.26 26.00
CA LYS A 125 -13.61 11.98 26.15
C LYS A 125 -14.45 13.24 26.05
N GLU A 126 -13.94 14.37 26.55
CA GLU A 126 -14.59 15.66 26.42
C GLU A 126 -14.55 16.15 24.96
N ALA A 127 -13.39 16.06 24.29
CA ALA A 127 -13.26 16.36 22.87
C ALA A 127 -14.08 15.40 21.98
N PHE A 128 -14.18 14.11 22.34
CA PHE A 128 -15.05 13.15 21.65
C PHE A 128 -16.53 13.48 21.84
N ALA A 129 -16.96 13.86 23.04
CA ALA A 129 -18.35 14.27 23.28
C ALA A 129 -18.71 15.56 22.52
N GLU A 130 -17.80 16.54 22.48
CA GLU A 130 -17.98 17.75 21.65
C GLU A 130 -18.06 17.38 20.16
N LEU A 131 -17.08 16.64 19.62
CA LEU A 131 -17.07 16.23 18.21
C LEU A 131 -18.26 15.35 17.84
N GLN A 132 -18.71 14.45 18.73
CA GLN A 132 -19.92 13.66 18.49
C GLN A 132 -21.17 14.56 18.46
N THR A 133 -21.18 15.69 19.18
CA THR A 133 -22.25 16.69 19.09
C THR A 133 -22.17 17.48 17.77
N ASP A 134 -21.00 18.05 17.43
CA ASP A 134 -20.77 18.77 16.15
C ASP A 134 -21.08 17.88 14.92
N ILE A 135 -20.80 16.57 15.00
CA ILE A 135 -21.12 15.58 13.97
C ILE A 135 -22.58 15.14 14.01
N HIS A 136 -23.25 15.09 15.17
CA HIS A 136 -24.67 14.79 15.23
C HIS A 136 -25.53 15.94 14.66
N GLU A 137 -25.15 17.19 14.92
CA GLU A 137 -25.74 18.39 14.27
C GLU A 137 -25.52 18.38 12.75
N LEU A 138 -24.37 17.89 12.27
CA LEU A 138 -24.16 17.63 10.85
C LEU A 138 -25.06 16.48 10.33
N THR A 139 -25.29 15.44 11.13
CA THR A 139 -26.09 14.26 10.75
C THR A 139 -27.59 14.56 10.65
N GLN A 140 -28.16 15.30 11.61
CA GLN A 140 -29.59 15.65 11.59
C GLN A 140 -29.99 16.50 10.36
N GLU A 141 -29.06 17.23 9.77
CA GLU A 141 -29.27 17.96 8.51
C GLU A 141 -29.01 17.09 7.27
N LEU A 142 -28.16 16.08 7.38
CA LEU A 142 -27.97 15.04 6.36
C LEU A 142 -29.20 14.13 6.23
N ASP A 143 -30.01 13.95 7.29
CA ASP A 143 -31.32 13.27 7.19
C ASP A 143 -32.29 14.00 6.22
N GLY A 144 -32.10 15.30 5.99
CA GLY A 144 -32.88 16.11 5.03
C GLY A 144 -32.27 16.26 3.63
N THR A 145 -30.95 16.05 3.48
CA THR A 145 -30.20 16.35 2.24
C THR A 145 -29.50 15.14 1.61
N GLY A 146 -29.29 14.07 2.39
CA GLY A 146 -28.55 12.88 2.00
C GLY A 146 -27.03 13.06 2.03
N ILE A 147 -26.31 11.95 2.21
CA ILE A 147 -24.87 11.91 1.98
C ILE A 147 -24.61 12.21 0.48
N PRO A 148 -23.70 13.13 0.13
CA PRO A 148 -23.45 13.54 -1.26
C PRO A 148 -22.64 12.50 -2.03
N PHE A 149 -23.20 11.30 -2.21
CA PHE A 149 -22.67 10.27 -3.11
C PHE A 149 -22.60 10.78 -4.55
N LEU A 150 -21.50 10.44 -5.24
CA LEU A 150 -21.38 10.66 -6.67
C LEU A 150 -22.27 9.66 -7.43
N ASP A 151 -22.77 10.08 -8.59
CA ASP A 151 -23.40 9.15 -9.52
C ASP A 151 -22.40 8.09 -10.01
N TYR A 152 -22.92 6.92 -10.40
CA TYR A 152 -22.10 5.77 -10.81
C TYR A 152 -21.07 6.12 -11.90
N ARG A 153 -21.42 6.96 -12.88
CA ARG A 153 -20.53 7.34 -13.99
C ARG A 153 -19.41 8.26 -13.50
N THR A 154 -19.71 9.29 -12.71
CA THR A 154 -18.66 10.18 -12.13
C THR A 154 -17.77 9.43 -11.15
N TYR A 155 -18.34 8.62 -10.26
CA TYR A 155 -17.64 7.68 -9.38
C TYR A 155 -16.67 6.82 -10.20
N ALA A 156 -17.19 6.03 -11.14
CA ALA A 156 -16.41 5.11 -11.96
C ALA A 156 -15.35 5.82 -12.79
N MET A 157 -15.55 7.09 -13.18
CA MET A 157 -14.54 7.87 -13.90
C MET A 157 -13.40 8.38 -13.01
N ARG A 158 -13.69 8.97 -11.85
CA ARG A 158 -12.65 9.35 -10.85
C ARG A 158 -11.82 8.12 -10.42
N VAL A 159 -12.44 6.96 -10.47
CA VAL A 159 -11.92 5.62 -10.16
C VAL A 159 -11.07 5.05 -11.32
N LEU A 160 -11.61 4.88 -12.52
CA LEU A 160 -10.94 4.27 -13.68
C LEU A 160 -9.81 5.15 -14.25
N PHE A 161 -9.98 6.48 -14.20
CA PHE A 161 -9.13 7.47 -14.84
C PHE A 161 -8.77 8.60 -13.83
N PRO A 162 -8.06 8.26 -12.72
CA PRO A 162 -7.81 9.18 -11.62
C PRO A 162 -7.01 10.41 -12.05
N GLY A 163 -7.53 11.59 -11.71
CA GLY A 163 -6.94 12.88 -12.09
C GLY A 163 -7.27 13.35 -13.51
N ILE A 164 -8.22 12.70 -14.21
CA ILE A 164 -8.72 13.16 -15.51
C ILE A 164 -10.21 13.50 -15.37
N GLU A 165 -10.54 14.78 -15.31
CA GLU A 165 -11.92 15.26 -15.25
C GLU A 165 -12.65 15.07 -16.59
N ASP A 166 -11.94 15.28 -17.70
CA ASP A 166 -12.54 15.53 -19.01
C ASP A 166 -12.18 14.44 -20.05
N HIS A 167 -12.32 13.17 -19.66
CA HIS A 167 -11.81 12.01 -20.39
C HIS A 167 -12.56 11.75 -21.73
N PRO A 168 -11.87 11.37 -22.83
CA PRO A 168 -12.50 11.15 -24.15
C PRO A 168 -13.65 10.12 -24.17
N VAL A 169 -13.64 9.14 -23.26
CA VAL A 169 -14.71 8.11 -23.13
C VAL A 169 -16.06 8.69 -22.67
N LEU A 170 -16.08 9.94 -22.20
CA LEU A 170 -17.30 10.67 -21.85
C LEU A 170 -17.85 11.51 -23.01
N LYS A 171 -17.07 11.70 -24.08
CA LYS A 171 -17.39 12.58 -25.20
C LYS A 171 -17.95 11.77 -26.38
N GLU A 172 -18.84 12.39 -27.14
CA GLU A 172 -19.31 11.87 -28.42
C GLU A 172 -18.22 12.10 -29.49
N MET A 173 -18.08 11.16 -30.43
CA MET A 173 -17.13 11.30 -31.54
C MET A 173 -17.67 12.30 -32.59
N GLU A 174 -16.80 13.12 -33.20
CA GLU A 174 -17.23 14.14 -34.16
C GLU A 174 -17.72 13.54 -35.50
N VAL A 175 -19.04 13.66 -35.71
CA VAL A 175 -19.89 13.05 -36.75
C VAL A 175 -19.32 12.95 -38.17
N ARG A 176 -18.39 13.81 -38.60
CA ARG A 176 -18.00 13.94 -40.01
C ARG A 176 -17.05 12.85 -40.54
N VAL A 177 -16.40 12.07 -39.67
CA VAL A 177 -15.51 10.95 -40.06
C VAL A 177 -16.09 9.57 -39.65
N GLN A 178 -17.22 9.57 -38.92
CA GLN A 178 -17.76 8.43 -38.16
C GLN A 178 -17.84 7.11 -38.96
N ALA A 179 -18.58 7.11 -40.09
CA ALA A 179 -19.23 5.89 -40.59
C ALA A 179 -18.30 4.75 -41.07
N ASN A 180 -17.01 5.01 -41.30
CA ASN A 180 -16.01 3.97 -41.58
C ASN A 180 -15.17 3.62 -40.34
N VAL A 181 -14.88 4.62 -39.48
CA VAL A 181 -14.21 4.41 -38.19
C VAL A 181 -15.09 3.53 -37.29
N GLU A 182 -16.36 3.90 -37.15
CA GLU A 182 -17.39 3.20 -36.37
C GLU A 182 -17.57 1.73 -36.82
N LYS A 183 -17.53 1.45 -38.13
CA LYS A 183 -17.53 0.06 -38.64
C LYS A 183 -16.27 -0.70 -38.27
N GLY A 184 -15.10 -0.06 -38.38
CA GLY A 184 -13.82 -0.63 -37.94
C GLY A 184 -13.78 -0.91 -36.44
N LEU A 185 -14.27 0.01 -35.62
CA LEU A 185 -14.38 -0.13 -34.16
C LEU A 185 -15.43 -1.16 -33.75
N THR A 186 -16.57 -1.24 -34.43
CA THR A 186 -17.59 -2.29 -34.21
C THR A 186 -17.00 -3.69 -34.47
N LEU A 187 -16.30 -3.85 -35.60
CA LEU A 187 -15.57 -5.09 -35.91
C LEU A 187 -14.45 -5.37 -34.91
N PHE A 188 -13.79 -4.34 -34.36
CA PHE A 188 -12.79 -4.49 -33.31
C PHE A 188 -13.40 -4.92 -31.96
N GLY A 189 -14.56 -4.39 -31.58
CA GLY A 189 -15.33 -4.86 -30.42
C GLY A 189 -15.69 -6.34 -30.55
N GLN A 190 -16.11 -6.79 -31.73
CA GLN A 190 -16.34 -8.21 -32.07
C GLN A 190 -15.05 -9.07 -32.08
N LEU A 191 -13.86 -8.48 -31.93
CA LEU A 191 -12.63 -9.21 -31.62
C LEU A 191 -12.35 -9.24 -30.11
N LEU A 192 -12.61 -8.15 -29.38
CA LEU A 192 -12.46 -8.12 -27.93
C LEU A 192 -13.44 -9.07 -27.20
N THR A 193 -14.62 -9.35 -27.76
CA THR A 193 -15.55 -10.39 -27.24
C THR A 193 -15.11 -11.84 -27.52
N LYS A 194 -13.99 -12.07 -28.22
CA LYS A 194 -13.44 -13.41 -28.44
C LYS A 194 -12.35 -13.72 -27.41
N LYS A 195 -12.66 -14.58 -26.42
CA LYS A 195 -11.80 -14.91 -25.27
C LYS A 195 -10.32 -15.13 -25.65
N HIS A 196 -10.06 -15.93 -26.68
CA HIS A 196 -8.69 -16.19 -27.16
C HIS A 196 -7.97 -14.96 -27.71
N PHE A 197 -8.65 -14.08 -28.46
CA PHE A 197 -8.07 -12.83 -28.95
C PHE A 197 -7.74 -11.89 -27.79
N LEU A 198 -8.70 -11.64 -26.89
CA LEU A 198 -8.51 -10.71 -25.76
C LEU A 198 -7.40 -11.15 -24.80
N LEU A 199 -7.37 -12.43 -24.41
CA LEU A 199 -6.29 -12.97 -23.58
C LEU A 199 -4.93 -12.79 -24.24
N THR A 200 -4.82 -13.08 -25.53
CA THR A 200 -3.54 -13.05 -26.23
C THR A 200 -3.12 -11.60 -26.56
N PHE A 201 -4.07 -10.69 -26.80
CA PHE A 201 -3.85 -9.24 -26.91
C PHE A 201 -3.24 -8.66 -25.63
N ILE A 202 -3.85 -8.91 -24.47
CA ILE A 202 -3.34 -8.45 -23.17
C ILE A 202 -1.92 -9.00 -22.93
N ARG A 203 -1.73 -10.32 -23.07
CA ARG A 203 -0.41 -10.97 -22.95
C ARG A 203 0.64 -10.37 -23.90
N THR A 204 0.26 -9.97 -25.12
CA THR A 204 1.18 -9.40 -26.13
C THR A 204 1.61 -7.97 -25.79
N LEU A 205 0.71 -7.16 -25.21
CA LEU A 205 1.07 -5.84 -24.68
C LEU A 205 1.95 -5.97 -23.43
N GLU A 206 1.60 -6.86 -22.49
CA GLU A 206 2.34 -7.07 -21.26
C GLU A 206 3.79 -7.55 -21.45
N ALA A 207 4.08 -8.22 -22.57
CA ALA A 207 5.40 -8.67 -22.96
C ALA A 207 6.34 -7.54 -23.43
N GLN A 208 5.80 -6.38 -23.83
CA GLN A 208 6.63 -5.27 -24.33
C GLN A 208 7.35 -4.56 -23.18
N ARG A 209 8.67 -4.36 -23.33
CA ARG A 209 9.52 -3.72 -22.31
C ARG A 209 9.16 -2.24 -22.07
N SER A 210 8.59 -1.60 -23.09
CA SER A 210 8.10 -0.22 -23.12
C SER A 210 6.65 -0.07 -22.61
N PHE A 211 5.94 -1.17 -22.30
CA PHE A 211 4.56 -1.12 -21.80
C PHE A 211 4.52 -0.82 -20.28
N SER A 212 4.47 0.48 -19.98
CA SER A 212 4.67 1.03 -18.64
C SER A 212 3.55 0.66 -17.65
N MET A 213 3.80 0.95 -16.36
CA MET A 213 2.78 0.83 -15.31
C MET A 213 1.59 1.80 -15.47
N ARG A 214 1.73 2.88 -16.28
CA ARG A 214 0.62 3.79 -16.64
C ARG A 214 -0.16 3.21 -17.83
N ASP A 215 0.53 2.71 -18.86
CA ASP A 215 -0.08 2.07 -20.04
C ASP A 215 -0.90 0.83 -19.64
N ARG A 216 -0.34 -0.04 -18.78
CA ARG A 216 -1.06 -1.14 -18.11
C ARG A 216 -2.32 -0.65 -17.40
N GLY A 217 -2.22 0.52 -16.75
CA GLY A 217 -3.32 1.22 -16.09
C GLY A 217 -4.45 1.54 -17.07
N ASN A 218 -4.14 2.37 -18.04
CA ASN A 218 -5.09 2.90 -19.00
C ASN A 218 -5.74 1.79 -19.84
N VAL A 219 -4.96 0.83 -20.36
CA VAL A 219 -5.51 -0.28 -21.17
C VAL A 219 -6.50 -1.12 -20.38
N ALA A 220 -6.22 -1.45 -19.11
CA ALA A 220 -7.16 -2.23 -18.30
C ALA A 220 -8.42 -1.42 -17.93
N SER A 221 -8.32 -0.11 -17.69
CA SER A 221 -9.52 0.73 -17.53
C SER A 221 -10.35 0.76 -18.82
N LEU A 222 -9.71 1.04 -19.96
CA LEU A 222 -10.37 1.16 -21.27
C LEU A 222 -11.02 -0.15 -21.76
N VAL A 223 -10.28 -1.26 -21.76
CA VAL A 223 -10.76 -2.59 -22.20
C VAL A 223 -12.04 -2.96 -21.48
N MET A 224 -12.11 -2.66 -20.19
CA MET A 224 -13.24 -3.09 -19.38
C MET A 224 -14.38 -2.06 -19.36
N THR A 225 -14.12 -0.77 -19.63
CA THR A 225 -15.19 0.17 -19.99
C THR A 225 -15.86 -0.24 -21.31
N ALA A 226 -15.09 -0.71 -22.30
CA ALA A 226 -15.63 -1.27 -23.54
C ALA A 226 -16.39 -2.60 -23.35
N LEU A 227 -16.19 -3.29 -22.21
CA LEU A 227 -16.89 -4.53 -21.82
C LEU A 227 -17.90 -4.32 -20.67
N GLN A 228 -18.28 -3.08 -20.35
CA GLN A 228 -19.26 -2.77 -19.29
C GLN A 228 -20.63 -3.45 -19.52
N GLY A 229 -21.03 -3.61 -20.78
CA GLY A 229 -22.27 -4.30 -21.16
C GLY A 229 -22.17 -5.84 -21.19
N GLU A 230 -21.00 -6.40 -20.86
CA GLU A 230 -20.66 -7.83 -21.04
C GLU A 230 -19.92 -8.37 -19.79
N MET A 231 -20.40 -8.02 -18.58
CA MET A 231 -19.68 -8.29 -17.32
C MET A 231 -19.49 -9.77 -17.01
N GLU A 232 -20.36 -10.66 -17.52
CA GLU A 232 -20.18 -12.11 -17.45
C GLU A 232 -18.92 -12.55 -18.22
N TYR A 233 -18.84 -12.19 -19.49
CA TYR A 233 -17.68 -12.48 -20.34
C TYR A 233 -16.39 -11.85 -19.77
N ALA A 234 -16.47 -10.60 -19.33
CA ALA A 234 -15.39 -9.89 -18.64
C ALA A 234 -14.87 -10.67 -17.41
N THR A 235 -15.79 -11.20 -16.59
CA THR A 235 -15.45 -12.01 -15.41
C THR A 235 -14.85 -13.37 -15.79
N GLY A 236 -15.35 -14.01 -16.85
CA GLY A 236 -14.80 -15.27 -17.37
C GLY A 236 -13.42 -15.15 -18.04
N VAL A 237 -13.07 -13.97 -18.57
CA VAL A 237 -11.71 -13.62 -19.03
C VAL A 237 -10.80 -13.33 -17.83
N LEU A 238 -11.32 -12.61 -16.85
CA LEU A 238 -10.62 -12.27 -15.60
C LEU A 238 -10.25 -13.53 -14.79
N LYS A 239 -11.17 -14.47 -14.52
CA LYS A 239 -10.87 -15.75 -13.84
C LYS A 239 -9.72 -16.50 -14.54
N GLN A 240 -9.68 -16.48 -15.87
CA GLN A 240 -8.58 -17.08 -16.64
C GLN A 240 -7.25 -16.36 -16.39
N LEU A 241 -7.20 -15.04 -16.55
CA LEU A 241 -5.99 -14.23 -16.32
C LEU A 241 -5.45 -14.38 -14.88
N LEU A 242 -6.34 -14.57 -13.91
CA LEU A 242 -5.98 -14.84 -12.51
C LEU A 242 -5.34 -16.22 -12.35
N SER A 243 -5.95 -17.27 -12.90
CA SER A 243 -5.40 -18.63 -12.86
C SER A 243 -4.05 -18.70 -13.59
N ASP A 244 -3.98 -18.17 -14.82
CA ASP A 244 -2.76 -18.05 -15.63
C ASP A 244 -1.59 -17.38 -14.86
N LEU A 245 -1.90 -16.45 -13.95
CA LEU A 245 -0.90 -15.77 -13.13
C LEU A 245 -0.46 -16.62 -11.94
N ILE A 246 -1.40 -17.23 -11.23
CA ILE A 246 -1.12 -18.09 -10.08
C ILE A 246 -0.23 -19.24 -10.54
N ASP A 247 -0.60 -19.93 -11.63
CA ASP A 247 0.19 -20.96 -12.30
C ASP A 247 1.65 -20.49 -12.50
N LYS A 248 1.85 -19.40 -13.24
CA LYS A 248 3.18 -18.84 -13.54
C LYS A 248 3.98 -18.40 -12.29
N ASN A 249 3.31 -17.92 -11.24
CA ASN A 249 4.00 -17.51 -10.00
C ASN A 249 4.56 -18.71 -9.25
N LEU A 250 3.76 -19.77 -9.16
CA LEU A 250 4.14 -21.02 -8.49
C LEU A 250 5.23 -21.77 -9.30
N GLU A 251 5.08 -21.85 -10.63
CA GLU A 251 6.11 -22.38 -11.54
C GLU A 251 7.46 -21.65 -11.39
N SER A 252 7.43 -20.31 -11.31
CA SER A 252 8.63 -19.49 -11.17
C SER A 252 9.25 -19.48 -9.76
N LYS A 253 8.80 -20.34 -8.85
CA LYS A 253 9.24 -20.45 -7.44
C LYS A 253 9.13 -19.15 -6.63
N ASN A 254 8.35 -18.17 -7.07
CA ASN A 254 8.12 -16.95 -6.30
C ASN A 254 7.28 -17.28 -5.06
N HIS A 255 7.58 -16.63 -3.92
CA HIS A 255 6.87 -16.92 -2.67
C HIS A 255 5.35 -16.68 -2.83
N PRO A 256 4.48 -17.69 -2.57
CA PRO A 256 3.04 -17.56 -2.83
C PRO A 256 2.34 -16.34 -2.21
N LYS A 257 2.89 -15.75 -1.14
CA LYS A 257 2.34 -14.60 -0.39
C LYS A 257 2.35 -13.25 -1.16
N LEU A 258 2.61 -13.25 -2.47
CA LEU A 258 2.74 -12.03 -3.31
C LEU A 258 1.60 -11.78 -4.31
N LEU A 259 0.55 -12.62 -4.30
CA LEU A 259 -0.47 -12.67 -5.36
C LEU A 259 -1.71 -11.78 -5.14
N LEU A 260 -2.20 -11.21 -6.26
CA LEU A 260 -3.51 -10.57 -6.52
C LEU A 260 -3.86 -9.21 -5.83
N ARG A 261 -4.98 -8.57 -6.26
CA ARG A 261 -5.36 -7.14 -5.99
C ARG A 261 -6.79 -6.69 -6.46
N ARG A 262 -7.83 -6.89 -5.62
CA ARG A 262 -9.10 -6.10 -5.35
C ARG A 262 -10.42 -6.94 -5.25
N THR A 263 -11.28 -6.62 -4.26
CA THR A 263 -12.76 -6.89 -4.12
C THR A 263 -13.38 -5.86 -3.13
N GLU A 264 -14.71 -5.59 -3.09
CA GLU A 264 -15.40 -4.54 -2.26
C GLU A 264 -16.87 -4.83 -1.90
N SER A 265 -17.43 -4.07 -0.94
CA SER A 265 -18.85 -4.01 -0.54
C SER A 265 -19.36 -2.56 -0.43
N GLU A 266 -20.68 -2.34 -0.52
CA GLU A 266 -21.29 -1.00 -0.57
C GLU A 266 -21.63 -0.40 0.81
N CYS A 267 -21.75 -1.24 1.84
CA CYS A 267 -22.34 -0.86 3.14
C CYS A 267 -21.51 0.15 3.96
N ALA A 268 -20.26 0.42 3.59
CA ALA A 268 -19.35 1.29 4.36
C ALA A 268 -19.37 2.77 3.95
N GLY A 269 -20.24 3.19 3.02
CA GLY A 269 -20.33 4.58 2.56
C GLY A 269 -20.64 5.56 3.69
N GLU A 270 -21.62 5.24 4.53
CA GLU A 270 -21.99 6.04 5.71
C GLU A 270 -20.82 6.26 6.67
N PRO A 271 -20.23 5.22 7.32
CA PRO A 271 -19.15 5.44 8.30
C PRO A 271 -17.88 6.05 7.68
N LEU A 272 -17.62 5.85 6.38
CA LEU A 272 -16.50 6.51 5.69
C LEU A 272 -16.73 8.02 5.57
N PHE A 273 -17.94 8.44 5.22
CA PHE A 273 -18.31 9.85 5.15
C PHE A 273 -18.23 10.48 6.55
N MET A 274 -18.75 9.79 7.58
CA MET A 274 -18.67 10.25 8.97
C MET A 274 -17.21 10.40 9.43
N LEU A 275 -16.32 9.46 9.12
CA LEU A 275 -14.90 9.56 9.42
C LEU A 275 -14.22 10.75 8.71
N TYR A 276 -14.55 10.99 7.43
CA TYR A 276 -14.04 12.15 6.70
C TYR A 276 -14.49 13.47 7.36
N CYS A 277 -15.77 13.58 7.70
CA CYS A 277 -16.32 14.77 8.37
C CYS A 277 -15.73 14.98 9.76
N ALA A 278 -15.58 13.90 10.56
CA ALA A 278 -14.96 13.94 11.87
C ALA A 278 -13.50 14.40 11.80
N ILE A 279 -12.70 13.86 10.87
CA ILE A 279 -11.33 14.32 10.63
C ILE A 279 -11.33 15.80 10.24
N LYS A 280 -12.18 16.22 9.29
CA LYS A 280 -12.21 17.61 8.81
C LYS A 280 -12.53 18.60 9.94
N GLN A 281 -13.64 18.41 10.64
CA GLN A 281 -14.05 19.27 11.76
C GLN A 281 -12.96 19.32 12.84
N GLN A 282 -12.39 18.16 13.21
CA GLN A 282 -11.37 18.08 14.25
C GLN A 282 -10.07 18.80 13.87
N MET A 283 -9.63 18.77 12.60
CA MET A 283 -8.49 19.58 12.17
C MET A 283 -8.81 21.08 12.24
N GLU A 284 -10.03 21.47 11.85
CA GLU A 284 -10.47 22.87 11.72
C GLU A 284 -10.77 23.57 13.06
N LYS A 285 -10.88 22.81 14.16
CA LYS A 285 -10.87 23.33 15.55
C LYS A 285 -9.52 23.94 15.95
N GLY A 286 -8.43 23.62 15.26
CA GLY A 286 -7.07 24.07 15.57
C GLY A 286 -6.39 24.86 14.45
N PRO A 287 -5.27 25.55 14.74
CA PRO A 287 -4.49 26.25 13.72
C PRO A 287 -4.02 25.32 12.60
N ILE A 288 -4.18 25.76 11.35
CA ILE A 288 -3.68 25.11 10.14
C ILE A 288 -2.81 26.12 9.38
N ASP A 289 -1.56 25.76 9.06
CA ASP A 289 -0.68 26.60 8.25
C ASP A 289 -1.06 26.48 6.76
N SER A 290 -1.39 27.61 6.12
CA SER A 290 -1.88 27.64 4.73
C SER A 290 -0.76 27.47 3.68
N ILE A 291 0.52 27.49 4.09
CA ILE A 291 1.69 27.36 3.21
C ILE A 291 2.33 25.98 3.38
N THR A 292 2.52 25.51 4.61
CA THR A 292 3.10 24.17 4.87
C THR A 292 2.04 23.06 4.84
N GLY A 293 0.76 23.37 5.07
CA GLY A 293 -0.31 22.40 5.19
C GLY A 293 -0.20 21.52 6.46
N GLU A 294 0.55 21.99 7.46
CA GLU A 294 0.61 21.40 8.80
C GLU A 294 -0.58 21.88 9.65
N ALA A 295 -1.01 21.08 10.62
CA ALA A 295 -2.08 21.43 11.56
C ALA A 295 -1.70 21.10 13.01
N ARG A 296 -2.35 21.77 13.96
CA ARG A 296 -2.16 21.52 15.39
C ARG A 296 -2.61 20.12 15.82
N TYR A 297 -3.68 19.62 15.21
CA TYR A 297 -4.36 18.38 15.58
C TYR A 297 -4.05 17.21 14.61
N SER A 298 -2.90 17.24 13.94
CA SER A 298 -2.56 16.23 12.92
C SER A 298 -2.31 14.83 13.49
N LEU A 299 -3.04 13.82 12.99
CA LEU A 299 -2.69 12.41 13.18
C LEU A 299 -1.33 12.04 12.56
N SER A 300 -0.85 12.81 11.58
CA SER A 300 0.43 12.58 10.90
C SER A 300 1.54 13.42 11.55
N GLU A 301 2.61 12.77 12.01
CA GLU A 301 3.73 13.48 12.63
C GLU A 301 4.49 14.40 11.64
N ASP A 302 4.45 14.06 10.35
CA ASP A 302 5.02 14.85 9.25
C ASP A 302 4.20 16.11 8.92
N LYS A 303 2.98 16.24 9.48
CA LYS A 303 2.06 17.37 9.30
C LYS A 303 1.62 18.02 10.62
N LEU A 304 2.34 17.76 11.71
CA LEU A 304 2.02 18.30 13.03
C LEU A 304 2.77 19.61 13.30
N ILE A 305 2.06 20.70 13.60
CA ILE A 305 2.68 21.98 13.99
C ILE A 305 3.43 21.81 15.32
N ARG A 306 4.76 21.84 15.26
CA ARG A 306 5.67 21.65 16.42
C ARG A 306 5.93 22.93 17.22
N GLN A 307 5.67 24.11 16.63
CA GLN A 307 5.76 25.41 17.31
C GLN A 307 4.52 25.66 18.19
N GLN A 308 4.65 26.44 19.27
CA GLN A 308 3.49 26.93 20.02
C GLN A 308 2.86 28.10 19.25
N ILE A 309 1.59 27.95 18.89
CA ILE A 309 0.77 29.01 18.30
C ILE A 309 -0.33 29.32 19.30
N ASP A 310 -0.40 30.56 19.79
CA ASP A 310 -1.49 31.03 20.65
C ASP A 310 -2.64 31.51 19.77
N TYR A 311 -3.84 30.94 19.95
CA TYR A 311 -5.03 31.21 19.13
C TYR A 311 -6.28 31.37 19.99
N LYS A 312 -7.34 31.92 19.40
CA LYS A 312 -8.67 32.06 19.99
C LYS A 312 -9.72 31.78 18.93
N THR A 313 -10.75 31.03 19.30
CA THR A 313 -11.98 30.89 18.51
C THR A 313 -12.69 32.23 18.45
N LEU A 314 -13.30 32.53 17.31
CA LEU A 314 -14.12 33.71 17.03
C LEU A 314 -15.44 33.24 16.41
N THR A 315 -16.54 33.81 16.89
CA THR A 315 -17.87 33.64 16.32
C THR A 315 -18.07 34.69 15.24
N LEU A 316 -18.48 34.27 14.06
CA LEU A 316 -18.73 35.13 12.90
C LEU A 316 -20.15 34.92 12.42
N HIS A 317 -20.85 36.01 12.07
CA HIS A 317 -22.22 35.94 11.56
C HIS A 317 -22.21 36.24 10.06
N CYS A 318 -22.49 35.23 9.24
CA CYS A 318 -22.45 35.32 7.79
C CYS A 318 -23.84 35.67 7.24
N VAL A 319 -23.95 36.82 6.58
CA VAL A 319 -25.14 37.16 5.78
C VAL A 319 -25.24 36.16 4.62
N ASN A 320 -26.42 35.58 4.43
CA ASN A 320 -26.66 34.62 3.35
C ASN A 320 -26.54 35.33 1.97
N PRO A 321 -25.68 34.84 1.05
CA PRO A 321 -25.42 35.50 -0.24
C PRO A 321 -26.60 35.44 -1.23
N GLU A 322 -27.54 34.50 -1.05
CA GLU A 322 -28.73 34.39 -1.91
C GLU A 322 -29.90 35.25 -1.40
N ASN A 323 -29.92 35.59 -0.10
CA ASN A 323 -30.98 36.37 0.51
C ASN A 323 -30.48 37.14 1.75
N GLU A 324 -30.21 38.44 1.59
CA GLU A 324 -29.78 39.31 2.71
C GLU A 324 -30.83 39.46 3.84
N ASN A 325 -32.06 38.97 3.67
CA ASN A 325 -33.11 38.95 4.70
C ASN A 325 -33.29 37.59 5.38
N ALA A 326 -32.50 36.57 5.01
CA ALA A 326 -32.44 35.30 5.74
C ALA A 326 -31.67 35.46 7.06
N PRO A 327 -31.89 34.60 8.07
CA PRO A 327 -31.10 34.62 9.30
C PRO A 327 -29.61 34.41 9.01
N GLU A 328 -28.75 35.12 9.75
CA GLU A 328 -27.30 35.06 9.58
C GLU A 328 -26.74 33.70 10.04
N VAL A 329 -25.95 33.05 9.18
CA VAL A 329 -25.35 31.75 9.47
C VAL A 329 -24.16 31.94 10.40
N THR A 330 -24.20 31.34 11.59
CA THR A 330 -23.16 31.52 12.60
C THR A 330 -22.05 30.49 12.43
N VAL A 331 -20.80 30.96 12.35
CA VAL A 331 -19.62 30.13 11.99
C VAL A 331 -18.50 30.35 13.01
N LYS A 332 -17.91 29.24 13.50
CA LYS A 332 -16.71 29.24 14.36
C LYS A 332 -15.45 29.34 13.48
N GLY A 333 -14.74 30.46 13.53
CA GLY A 333 -13.40 30.63 12.94
C GLY A 333 -12.31 30.75 14.02
N LEU A 334 -11.04 30.78 13.63
CA LEU A 334 -9.93 31.09 14.54
C LEU A 334 -9.32 32.45 14.18
N ASN A 335 -8.86 33.20 15.19
CA ASN A 335 -8.15 34.45 14.95
C ASN A 335 -6.85 34.26 14.12
N CYS A 336 -6.30 33.06 14.10
CA CYS A 336 -5.13 32.68 13.31
C CYS A 336 -5.46 32.10 11.92
N ASP A 337 -6.73 32.01 11.49
CA ASP A 337 -7.08 31.58 10.13
C ASP A 337 -6.76 32.68 9.10
N THR A 338 -6.31 32.29 7.90
CA THR A 338 -6.21 33.18 6.73
C THR A 338 -7.58 33.56 6.18
N VAL A 339 -7.65 34.61 5.35
CA VAL A 339 -8.91 35.03 4.71
C VAL A 339 -9.49 33.93 3.83
N THR A 340 -8.67 33.18 3.11
CA THR A 340 -9.14 32.03 2.32
C THR A 340 -9.63 30.87 3.19
N GLN A 341 -8.95 30.53 4.29
CA GLN A 341 -9.44 29.51 5.24
C GLN A 341 -10.79 29.91 5.86
N VAL A 342 -10.97 31.21 6.17
CA VAL A 342 -12.26 31.74 6.65
C VAL A 342 -13.34 31.63 5.56
N LYS A 343 -13.04 31.97 4.30
CA LYS A 343 -13.98 31.79 3.18
C LYS A 343 -14.36 30.32 2.98
N GLU A 344 -13.43 29.38 3.11
CA GLU A 344 -13.73 27.94 3.04
C GLU A 344 -14.70 27.53 4.16
N LYS A 345 -14.41 27.86 5.43
CA LYS A 345 -15.30 27.59 6.57
C LYS A 345 -16.70 28.21 6.41
N LEU A 346 -16.79 29.41 5.83
CA LEU A 346 -18.07 30.08 5.54
C LEU A 346 -18.84 29.41 4.40
N LEU A 347 -18.17 29.00 3.32
CA LEU A 347 -18.78 28.25 2.22
C LEU A 347 -19.29 26.88 2.69
N ASP A 348 -18.55 26.20 3.57
CA ASP A 348 -18.98 24.94 4.17
C ASP A 348 -20.19 25.09 5.10
N ALA A 349 -20.34 26.21 5.80
CA ALA A 349 -21.50 26.47 6.67
C ALA A 349 -22.73 26.98 5.89
N VAL A 350 -22.55 27.92 4.95
CA VAL A 350 -23.64 28.51 4.15
C VAL A 350 -24.21 27.50 3.15
N PHE A 351 -23.37 26.70 2.51
CA PHE A 351 -23.77 25.68 1.53
C PHE A 351 -23.67 24.26 2.09
N LYS A 352 -23.85 24.08 3.41
CA LYS A 352 -23.70 22.81 4.14
C LYS A 352 -24.46 21.66 3.49
N GLY A 353 -25.71 21.91 3.07
CA GLY A 353 -26.59 20.97 2.38
C GLY A 353 -26.40 20.81 0.86
N SER A 354 -25.43 21.49 0.25
CA SER A 354 -25.15 21.38 -1.20
C SER A 354 -23.88 20.56 -1.48
N PRO A 355 -23.86 19.69 -2.51
CA PRO A 355 -22.64 18.99 -2.96
C PRO A 355 -21.51 19.96 -3.32
N TYR A 356 -20.24 19.60 -3.05
CA TYR A 356 -19.13 20.55 -3.15
C TYR A 356 -18.95 21.16 -4.55
N SER A 357 -19.14 20.39 -5.63
CA SER A 357 -19.02 20.85 -7.02
C SER A 357 -20.04 21.91 -7.44
N GLN A 358 -21.12 22.08 -6.66
CA GLN A 358 -22.17 23.08 -6.90
C GLN A 358 -21.93 24.39 -6.14
N ARG A 359 -20.96 24.42 -5.22
CA ARG A 359 -20.67 25.58 -4.36
C ARG A 359 -19.77 26.59 -5.09
N PRO A 360 -19.92 27.91 -4.84
CA PRO A 360 -18.90 28.89 -5.23
C PRO A 360 -17.54 28.54 -4.62
N LYS A 361 -16.43 28.75 -5.34
CA LYS A 361 -15.09 28.55 -4.78
C LYS A 361 -14.66 29.73 -3.92
N ALA A 362 -13.83 29.49 -2.91
CA ALA A 362 -13.15 30.55 -2.17
C ALA A 362 -12.28 31.46 -3.08
N GLY A 363 -11.79 30.96 -4.22
CA GLY A 363 -11.08 31.75 -5.24
C GLY A 363 -11.95 32.81 -5.92
N ASP A 364 -13.23 32.50 -6.18
CA ASP A 364 -14.18 33.34 -6.91
C ASP A 364 -14.93 34.34 -6.00
N MET A 365 -14.81 34.18 -4.67
CA MET A 365 -15.49 35.02 -3.67
C MET A 365 -14.50 35.96 -2.96
N ASP A 366 -14.96 37.17 -2.68
CA ASP A 366 -14.36 38.12 -1.75
C ASP A 366 -15.07 38.06 -0.38
N LEU A 367 -14.33 38.35 0.69
CA LEU A 367 -14.85 38.39 2.05
C LEU A 367 -15.13 39.84 2.47
N GLU A 368 -16.40 40.22 2.53
CA GLU A 368 -16.85 41.56 2.94
C GLU A 368 -17.12 41.59 4.46
N TRP A 369 -16.38 42.39 5.22
CA TRP A 369 -16.71 42.71 6.61
C TRP A 369 -17.63 43.93 6.69
N ARG A 370 -18.69 43.84 7.51
CA ARG A 370 -19.79 44.81 7.57
C ARG A 370 -19.82 45.52 8.92
N GLN A 371 -19.22 46.71 9.00
CA GLN A 371 -19.27 47.54 10.20
C GLN A 371 -20.59 48.33 10.26
N GLY A 372 -21.65 47.63 10.64
CA GLY A 372 -23.02 48.16 10.65
C GLY A 372 -23.48 48.62 9.27
N ARG A 373 -24.19 49.75 9.20
CA ARG A 373 -24.74 50.30 7.94
C ARG A 373 -23.78 51.24 7.18
N MET A 374 -22.59 51.52 7.70
CA MET A 374 -21.77 52.66 7.22
C MET A 374 -20.45 52.28 6.56
N ALA A 375 -19.87 51.12 6.85
CA ALA A 375 -18.66 50.65 6.17
C ALA A 375 -18.75 49.17 5.79
N ARG A 376 -18.29 48.87 4.57
CA ARG A 376 -18.10 47.54 4.00
C ARG A 376 -16.65 47.48 3.53
N ILE A 377 -15.88 46.49 3.99
CA ILE A 377 -14.45 46.38 3.68
C ILE A 377 -14.16 44.96 3.19
N ILE A 378 -13.53 44.84 2.01
CA ILE A 378 -13.08 43.55 1.48
C ILE A 378 -11.76 43.17 2.14
N LEU A 379 -11.71 41.98 2.74
CA LEU A 379 -10.52 41.37 3.31
C LEU A 379 -9.88 40.43 2.28
N GLN A 380 -8.55 40.37 2.23
CA GLN A 380 -7.77 39.55 1.27
C GLN A 380 -6.53 38.95 1.93
N ASP A 381 -6.06 37.78 1.48
CA ASP A 381 -4.86 37.12 2.05
C ASP A 381 -3.58 37.96 1.86
N GLU A 382 -3.56 38.81 0.83
CA GLU A 382 -2.55 39.86 0.59
C GLU A 382 -3.26 41.16 0.21
N ASP A 383 -2.90 42.28 0.84
CA ASP A 383 -3.38 43.63 0.54
C ASP A 383 -2.30 44.70 0.85
N VAL A 384 -2.66 45.99 0.79
CA VAL A 384 -1.74 47.11 1.08
C VAL A 384 -1.33 47.22 2.56
N THR A 385 -1.91 46.43 3.46
CA THR A 385 -1.59 46.38 4.89
C THR A 385 -0.72 45.18 5.27
N THR A 386 -0.50 44.25 4.33
CA THR A 386 0.24 43.00 4.54
C THR A 386 1.66 43.23 5.03
N LYS A 387 2.06 42.45 6.04
CA LYS A 387 3.34 42.63 6.74
C LYS A 387 4.48 41.91 6.00
N ILE A 388 5.50 42.68 5.64
CA ILE A 388 6.76 42.22 5.04
C ILE A 388 7.90 42.44 6.04
N ASP A 389 8.69 41.42 6.28
CA ASP A 389 9.75 41.34 7.28
C ASP A 389 10.93 40.51 6.72
N ASN A 390 12.06 41.16 6.45
CA ASN A 390 13.30 40.52 5.99
C ASN A 390 13.08 39.49 4.86
N ASP A 391 12.54 39.98 3.73
CA ASP A 391 12.13 39.20 2.55
C ASP A 391 11.01 38.16 2.77
N TRP A 392 10.39 38.10 3.96
CA TRP A 392 9.22 37.26 4.24
C TRP A 392 7.92 38.08 4.32
N LYS A 393 6.96 37.76 3.45
CA LYS A 393 5.60 38.33 3.47
C LYS A 393 4.67 37.37 4.22
N ARG A 394 4.00 37.84 5.27
CA ARG A 394 3.05 37.03 6.04
C ARG A 394 1.65 37.13 5.44
N LEU A 395 0.95 36.02 5.22
CA LEU A 395 -0.47 36.07 4.85
C LEU A 395 -1.32 36.77 5.92
N ASN A 396 -2.30 37.55 5.48
CA ASN A 396 -3.25 38.25 6.34
C ASN A 396 -4.21 37.25 7.01
N THR A 397 -4.47 37.47 8.31
CA THR A 397 -5.37 36.65 9.13
C THR A 397 -6.45 37.51 9.79
N LEU A 398 -7.46 36.88 10.41
CA LEU A 398 -8.43 37.62 11.23
C LEU A 398 -7.75 38.45 12.35
N ALA A 399 -6.70 37.93 12.99
CA ALA A 399 -5.93 38.67 14.00
C ALA A 399 -5.18 39.89 13.44
N HIS A 400 -4.76 39.85 12.17
CA HIS A 400 -4.18 41.03 11.49
C HIS A 400 -5.24 42.13 11.33
N TYR A 401 -6.44 41.77 10.90
CA TYR A 401 -7.57 42.71 10.79
C TYR A 401 -8.22 43.07 12.14
N GLN A 402 -8.03 42.30 13.21
CA GLN A 402 -8.38 42.72 14.57
C GLN A 402 -7.56 43.95 14.99
N ALA A 403 -6.26 43.95 14.71
CA ALA A 403 -5.36 45.04 15.07
C ALA A 403 -5.58 46.32 14.23
N SER A 404 -6.09 46.20 13.00
CA SER A 404 -6.23 47.34 12.07
C SER A 404 -7.66 47.76 11.75
N LEU A 405 -8.65 46.86 11.89
CA LEU A 405 -10.05 47.05 11.47
C LEU A 405 -11.07 46.61 12.53
N MET A 406 -10.68 46.16 13.72
CA MET A 406 -11.60 45.76 14.80
C MET A 406 -12.55 44.59 14.46
N VAL A 407 -12.09 43.58 13.71
CA VAL A 407 -12.86 42.34 13.40
C VAL A 407 -12.98 41.42 14.63
N THR A 408 -13.79 41.82 15.62
CA THR A 408 -13.97 41.10 16.88
C THR A 408 -14.85 39.85 16.74
N ASP A 409 -14.89 39.05 17.81
CA ASP A 409 -15.96 38.09 18.06
C ASP A 409 -17.34 38.76 17.88
N GLY A 410 -18.30 38.05 17.27
CA GLY A 410 -19.61 38.58 16.88
C GLY A 410 -19.61 39.47 15.62
N SER A 411 -18.54 39.48 14.81
CA SER A 411 -18.49 40.28 13.58
C SER A 411 -19.45 39.77 12.50
N VAL A 412 -20.20 40.70 11.88
CA VAL A 412 -21.01 40.43 10.68
C VAL A 412 -20.15 40.51 9.43
N ILE A 413 -20.27 39.49 8.57
CA ILE A 413 -19.52 39.32 7.33
C ILE A 413 -20.43 38.79 6.21
N ALA A 414 -20.00 38.94 4.95
CA ALA A 414 -20.69 38.39 3.79
C ALA A 414 -19.69 37.84 2.77
N LEU A 415 -20.09 36.77 2.08
CA LEU A 415 -19.38 36.27 0.90
C LEU A 415 -19.97 36.97 -0.33
N VAL A 416 -19.17 37.75 -1.05
CA VAL A 416 -19.62 38.46 -2.26
C VAL A 416 -18.88 37.95 -3.50
N PRO A 417 -19.54 37.71 -4.65
CA PRO A 417 -18.86 37.29 -5.87
C PRO A 417 -17.90 38.37 -6.37
N LYS A 418 -16.68 37.96 -6.77
CA LYS A 418 -15.68 38.88 -7.33
C LYS A 418 -16.18 39.53 -8.61
N GLN A 419 -16.38 40.84 -8.57
CA GLN A 419 -16.65 41.61 -9.77
C GLN A 419 -15.38 41.72 -10.61
N ASN A 420 -15.28 40.90 -11.66
CA ASN A 420 -14.25 40.99 -12.70
C ASN A 420 -14.46 42.26 -13.56
N SER A 421 -14.17 43.41 -12.95
CA SER A 421 -14.26 44.73 -13.57
C SER A 421 -13.23 44.88 -14.69
N ALA A 422 -13.64 44.54 -15.91
CA ALA A 422 -12.85 44.72 -17.15
C ALA A 422 -12.52 46.20 -17.47
N TYR A 423 -12.92 47.14 -16.62
CA TYR A 423 -12.64 48.56 -16.68
C TYR A 423 -11.80 49.01 -15.48
N ASN A 424 -10.49 48.73 -15.51
CA ASN A 424 -9.49 49.40 -14.68
C ASN A 424 -8.13 49.46 -15.41
N ILE A 425 -8.12 50.03 -16.62
CA ILE A 425 -6.90 50.41 -17.34
C ILE A 425 -6.69 51.92 -17.19
N SER A 426 -6.19 52.33 -16.02
CA SER A 426 -5.52 53.64 -15.85
C SER A 426 -4.75 53.73 -14.53
N THR A 427 -3.44 53.95 -14.63
CA THR A 427 -2.49 54.33 -13.55
C THR A 427 -1.99 53.20 -12.63
N SER A 428 -0.70 53.28 -12.26
CA SER A 428 0.00 52.42 -11.27
C SER A 428 0.08 50.91 -11.55
N SER A 429 0.56 50.55 -12.74
CA SER A 429 0.92 49.16 -13.09
C SER A 429 2.25 48.72 -12.45
N THR A 430 2.20 47.72 -11.54
CA THR A 430 3.23 46.64 -11.40
C THR A 430 2.65 45.37 -10.75
N PHE A 431 1.95 45.47 -9.60
CA PHE A 431 2.07 44.45 -8.54
C PHE A 431 0.87 43.48 -8.30
N THR A 432 0.02 43.18 -9.28
CA THR A 432 -1.23 42.39 -9.04
C THR A 432 -1.51 41.26 -10.05
N LYS A 433 -0.49 40.65 -10.67
CA LYS A 433 -0.65 39.59 -11.71
C LYS A 433 0.00 38.23 -11.41
N SER A 434 0.45 37.99 -10.18
CA SER A 434 1.02 36.71 -9.75
C SER A 434 -0.07 35.66 -9.44
N LEU A 435 -0.93 35.94 -8.45
CA LEU A 435 -1.82 34.94 -7.84
C LEU A 435 -2.86 34.33 -8.82
N ASN A 436 -3.52 35.13 -9.65
CA ASN A 436 -4.53 34.62 -10.61
C ASN A 436 -3.94 33.68 -11.71
N ARG A 437 -2.62 33.58 -11.85
CA ARG A 437 -1.99 32.60 -12.77
C ARG A 437 -1.79 31.22 -12.13
N TYR A 438 -1.77 31.15 -10.79
CA TYR A 438 -1.46 29.91 -10.07
C TYR A 438 -2.57 28.86 -10.15
N GLU A 439 -3.84 29.21 -9.97
CA GLU A 439 -4.95 28.23 -10.05
C GLU A 439 -5.05 27.58 -11.45
N SER A 440 -4.65 28.32 -12.50
CA SER A 440 -4.55 27.78 -13.87
C SER A 440 -3.31 26.89 -14.08
N MET A 441 -2.14 27.28 -13.55
CA MET A 441 -0.89 26.53 -13.76
C MET A 441 -0.77 25.28 -12.86
N LEU A 442 -1.42 25.25 -11.69
CA LEU A 442 -1.50 24.07 -10.82
C LEU A 442 -2.22 22.88 -11.49
N ARG A 443 -2.94 23.09 -12.61
CA ARG A 443 -3.58 22.03 -13.39
C ARG A 443 -2.68 21.36 -14.45
N THR A 444 -1.43 21.79 -14.65
CA THR A 444 -0.59 21.28 -15.77
C THR A 444 0.83 20.81 -15.44
N ALA A 445 1.32 20.92 -14.20
CA ALA A 445 2.71 20.58 -13.86
C ALA A 445 2.87 19.56 -12.70
N SER A 446 2.90 18.26 -13.01
CA SER A 446 3.28 17.21 -12.03
C SER A 446 4.06 16.02 -12.64
N SER A 447 5.12 16.32 -13.40
CA SER A 447 6.05 15.29 -13.93
C SER A 447 7.18 14.93 -12.96
N PRO A 448 7.32 13.65 -12.56
CA PRO A 448 8.47 13.19 -11.79
C PRO A 448 9.61 12.70 -12.69
N ASP A 449 10.84 13.16 -12.40
CA ASP A 449 12.04 12.32 -12.19
C ASP A 449 13.35 13.11 -12.45
N SER A 450 13.94 13.67 -11.38
CA SER A 450 15.39 13.98 -11.33
C SER A 450 15.87 14.09 -9.88
N LEU A 451 16.20 12.94 -9.27
CA LEU A 451 16.82 12.89 -7.94
C LEU A 451 18.29 13.35 -7.95
N ARG A 452 18.53 14.66 -8.12
CA ARG A 452 19.80 15.31 -7.74
C ARG A 452 19.74 16.85 -7.66
N SER A 453 18.98 17.37 -6.68
CA SER A 453 19.29 18.67 -6.05
C SER A 453 18.78 18.71 -4.61
N ARG A 454 19.67 18.98 -3.65
CA ARG A 454 19.29 19.55 -2.34
C ARG A 454 19.16 21.06 -2.52
N THR A 455 17.98 21.51 -2.89
CA THR A 455 17.57 22.92 -2.81
C THR A 455 16.35 23.00 -1.90
N PRO A 456 16.29 23.95 -0.94
CA PRO A 456 15.07 24.19 -0.18
C PRO A 456 13.94 24.55 -1.13
N MET A 457 12.67 24.32 -0.77
CA MET A 457 11.55 24.66 -1.65
C MET A 457 11.58 26.16 -1.99
N ILE A 458 11.90 26.46 -3.25
CA ILE A 458 11.82 27.81 -3.80
C ILE A 458 10.37 28.01 -4.20
N THR A 459 9.62 28.77 -3.40
CA THR A 459 8.36 29.38 -3.81
C THR A 459 8.59 30.16 -5.11
N PRO A 460 7.87 29.89 -6.22
CA PRO A 460 8.09 30.58 -7.48
C PRO A 460 7.47 32.00 -7.49
N ASP A 461 8.04 32.88 -6.66
CA ASP A 461 7.88 34.34 -6.71
C ASP A 461 9.26 35.03 -6.68
N LEU A 462 10.23 34.42 -7.37
CA LEU A 462 11.54 35.03 -7.64
C LEU A 462 11.46 36.22 -8.63
N GLU A 463 10.24 36.62 -9.03
CA GLU A 463 9.95 37.91 -9.68
C GLU A 463 9.76 39.04 -8.65
N SER A 464 9.30 38.76 -7.41
CA SER A 464 9.22 39.75 -6.31
C SER A 464 10.40 39.68 -5.33
N GLY A 465 11.07 38.53 -5.25
CA GLY A 465 12.15 38.26 -4.29
C GLY A 465 11.68 37.89 -2.88
N THR A 466 10.38 37.96 -2.59
CA THR A 466 9.82 37.68 -1.26
C THR A 466 9.26 36.26 -1.13
N LYS A 467 9.29 35.71 0.09
CA LYS A 467 8.77 34.38 0.44
C LYS A 467 7.50 34.50 1.27
N LEU A 468 6.48 33.70 0.96
CA LEU A 468 5.23 33.64 1.72
C LEU A 468 5.35 32.72 2.94
N TRP A 469 4.69 33.08 4.05
CA TRP A 469 4.53 32.25 5.25
C TRP A 469 3.20 32.58 5.96
N HIS A 470 2.71 31.68 6.82
CA HIS A 470 1.46 31.89 7.58
C HIS A 470 1.66 31.86 9.11
N LEU A 471 1.96 30.69 9.66
CA LEU A 471 2.23 30.45 11.09
C LEU A 471 3.69 30.08 11.29
N VAL A 472 4.21 29.16 10.46
CA VAL A 472 5.56 28.60 10.57
C VAL A 472 6.51 29.25 9.57
N LYS A 473 7.69 29.70 10.04
CA LYS A 473 8.86 29.98 9.19
C LYS A 473 9.82 28.79 9.26
N ASN A 474 10.13 28.16 8.12
CA ASN A 474 10.97 26.94 8.01
C ASN A 474 12.48 27.14 8.32
N HIS A 475 12.85 28.18 9.06
CA HIS A 475 14.24 28.43 9.49
C HIS A 475 14.49 28.18 10.97
N ASP A 476 13.46 28.16 11.81
CA ASP A 476 13.58 28.02 13.27
C ASP A 476 13.01 26.68 13.76
N HIS A 477 13.89 25.69 13.84
CA HIS A 477 13.62 24.37 14.42
C HIS A 477 14.52 24.14 15.64
N SER A 478 14.03 24.56 16.82
CA SER A 478 14.54 24.11 18.11
C SER A 478 13.73 22.90 18.60
N ASP A 479 14.40 21.83 19.03
CA ASP A 479 13.77 20.53 19.34
C ASP A 479 12.89 20.55 20.60
N GLN A 480 11.63 20.98 20.47
CA GLN A 480 10.64 20.96 21.57
C GLN A 480 9.70 19.73 21.52
N LEU A 481 10.30 18.56 21.32
CA LEU A 481 9.67 17.24 21.07
C LEU A 481 8.72 16.69 22.17
N ARG A 482 8.49 17.40 23.30
CA ARG A 482 7.78 16.82 24.46
C ARG A 482 6.25 16.96 24.43
N GLY A 483 5.68 17.77 23.54
CA GLY A 483 4.22 17.91 23.42
C GLY A 483 3.57 17.05 22.33
N THR A 484 4.32 16.71 21.27
CA THR A 484 3.76 16.19 20.00
C THR A 484 2.92 14.94 20.16
N PHE A 485 3.48 13.90 20.78
CA PHE A 485 2.78 12.63 21.04
C PHE A 485 1.55 12.78 21.94
N GLN A 486 1.50 13.76 22.85
CA GLN A 486 0.33 13.94 23.71
C GLN A 486 -0.87 14.41 22.88
N PHE A 487 -0.70 15.42 22.02
CA PHE A 487 -1.77 15.87 21.12
C PHE A 487 -2.23 14.73 20.22
N GLN A 488 -1.31 14.03 19.56
CA GLN A 488 -1.67 12.92 18.66
C GLN A 488 -2.45 11.80 19.35
N LEU A 489 -2.20 11.53 20.64
CA LEU A 489 -2.98 10.58 21.43
C LEU A 489 -4.40 11.07 21.74
N ILE A 490 -4.62 12.38 21.93
CA ILE A 490 -5.98 12.94 22.07
C ILE A 490 -6.73 12.73 20.75
N GLU A 491 -6.11 13.12 19.64
CA GLU A 491 -6.70 13.07 18.31
C GLU A 491 -7.05 11.64 17.87
N THR A 492 -6.18 10.66 18.15
CA THR A 492 -6.52 9.26 17.88
C THR A 492 -7.72 8.81 18.70
N GLY A 493 -7.77 9.11 20.00
CA GLY A 493 -8.89 8.70 20.85
C GLY A 493 -10.21 9.39 20.47
N THR A 494 -10.16 10.65 20.07
CA THR A 494 -11.31 11.44 19.61
C THR A 494 -11.84 10.99 18.24
N LEU A 495 -10.98 10.43 17.38
CA LEU A 495 -11.39 9.86 16.09
C LEU A 495 -11.61 8.34 16.14
N GLN A 496 -11.22 7.67 17.22
CA GLN A 496 -11.17 6.21 17.36
C GLN A 496 -12.47 5.52 16.97
N LYS A 497 -13.60 6.00 17.51
CA LYS A 497 -14.90 5.37 17.23
C LYS A 497 -15.26 5.41 15.73
N PHE A 498 -14.97 6.50 15.03
CA PHE A 498 -15.25 6.60 13.59
C PHE A 498 -14.34 5.69 12.76
N VAL A 499 -13.15 5.33 13.27
CA VAL A 499 -12.27 4.30 12.68
C VAL A 499 -12.83 2.90 12.97
N ASP A 500 -13.26 2.64 14.21
CA ASP A 500 -13.87 1.36 14.62
C ASP A 500 -15.17 1.06 13.84
N ASP A 501 -16.13 2.00 13.84
CA ASP A 501 -17.42 1.89 13.14
C ASP A 501 -17.20 1.58 11.64
N LEU A 502 -16.18 2.19 11.01
CA LEU A 502 -15.78 1.93 9.63
C LEU A 502 -15.13 0.56 9.44
N PHE A 503 -14.18 0.19 10.30
CA PHE A 503 -13.45 -1.09 10.18
C PHE A 503 -14.36 -2.28 10.48
N GLU A 504 -15.27 -2.17 11.46
CA GLU A 504 -16.28 -3.19 11.75
C GLU A 504 -17.24 -3.35 10.58
N THR A 505 -17.76 -2.26 10.01
CA THR A 505 -18.63 -2.32 8.83
C THR A 505 -17.92 -2.99 7.65
N ILE A 506 -16.66 -2.64 7.38
CA ILE A 506 -15.84 -3.24 6.30
C ILE A 506 -15.61 -4.75 6.51
N PHE A 507 -15.32 -5.18 7.74
CA PHE A 507 -15.03 -6.59 8.08
C PHE A 507 -16.25 -7.34 8.65
N SER A 508 -17.47 -6.88 8.33
CA SER A 508 -18.71 -7.56 8.70
C SER A 508 -19.25 -8.43 7.56
N THR A 509 -19.83 -9.57 7.92
CA THR A 509 -20.53 -10.49 7.00
C THR A 509 -22.02 -10.20 6.86
N ALA A 510 -22.60 -9.45 7.81
CA ALA A 510 -23.94 -8.87 7.72
C ALA A 510 -24.03 -7.61 8.60
N HIS A 511 -24.20 -6.42 8.00
CA HIS A 511 -24.31 -5.15 8.74
C HIS A 511 -25.74 -4.61 8.66
N ARG A 512 -26.37 -4.28 9.80
CA ARG A 512 -27.76 -3.76 9.85
C ARG A 512 -28.78 -4.59 9.03
N GLY A 513 -28.55 -5.89 8.86
CA GLY A 513 -29.40 -6.80 8.08
C GLY A 513 -29.10 -6.88 6.57
N SER A 514 -28.13 -6.13 6.05
CA SER A 514 -27.61 -6.37 4.69
C SER A 514 -26.81 -7.67 4.63
N ALA A 515 -26.80 -8.33 3.48
CA ALA A 515 -25.97 -9.50 3.22
C ALA A 515 -24.61 -9.10 2.62
N LEU A 516 -23.58 -9.91 2.85
CA LEU A 516 -22.29 -9.80 2.16
C LEU A 516 -22.49 -9.80 0.62
N PRO A 517 -21.86 -8.87 -0.14
CA PRO A 517 -22.02 -8.85 -1.58
C PRO A 517 -21.44 -10.10 -2.26
N LEU A 518 -22.20 -10.61 -3.24
CA LEU A 518 -21.90 -11.82 -4.00
C LEU A 518 -20.47 -11.82 -4.58
N ALA A 519 -20.02 -10.66 -5.06
CA ALA A 519 -18.68 -10.47 -5.62
C ALA A 519 -17.53 -10.78 -4.65
N ILE A 520 -17.69 -10.53 -3.34
CA ILE A 520 -16.66 -10.88 -2.34
C ILE A 520 -16.60 -12.39 -2.17
N LYS A 521 -17.75 -13.02 -1.89
CA LYS A 521 -17.86 -14.47 -1.68
C LYS A 521 -17.34 -15.24 -2.89
N TYR A 522 -17.86 -14.95 -4.08
CA TYR A 522 -17.47 -15.61 -5.33
C TYR A 522 -15.97 -15.46 -5.66
N MET A 523 -15.37 -14.29 -5.37
CA MET A 523 -13.93 -14.10 -5.54
C MET A 523 -13.11 -14.85 -4.48
N PHE A 524 -13.59 -14.92 -3.24
CA PHE A 524 -12.88 -15.58 -2.15
C PHE A 524 -12.95 -17.11 -2.25
N ASP A 525 -14.07 -17.65 -2.71
CA ASP A 525 -14.21 -19.07 -3.07
C ASP A 525 -13.26 -19.40 -4.23
N PHE A 526 -13.20 -18.59 -5.29
CA PHE A 526 -12.22 -18.76 -6.37
C PHE A 526 -10.77 -18.73 -5.86
N LEU A 527 -10.41 -17.84 -4.92
CA LEU A 527 -9.06 -17.82 -4.33
C LEU A 527 -8.75 -19.10 -3.54
N ASP A 528 -9.72 -19.65 -2.83
CA ASP A 528 -9.58 -20.91 -2.12
C ASP A 528 -9.49 -22.10 -3.11
N GLU A 529 -10.35 -22.17 -4.14
CA GLU A 529 -10.28 -23.15 -5.23
C GLU A 529 -8.90 -23.18 -5.90
N GLN A 530 -8.31 -22.00 -6.18
CA GLN A 530 -6.96 -21.94 -6.75
C GLN A 530 -5.90 -22.43 -5.76
N ALA A 531 -6.05 -22.17 -4.46
CA ALA A 531 -5.15 -22.70 -3.46
C ALA A 531 -5.26 -24.24 -3.36
N ASP A 532 -6.48 -24.81 -3.44
CA ASP A 532 -6.72 -26.25 -3.44
C ASP A 532 -6.21 -26.94 -4.73
N LYS A 533 -6.45 -26.35 -5.92
CA LYS A 533 -5.85 -26.76 -7.22
C LYS A 533 -4.33 -26.95 -7.11
N HIS A 534 -3.66 -26.11 -6.31
CA HIS A 534 -2.21 -26.13 -6.11
C HIS A 534 -1.77 -26.81 -4.80
N SER A 535 -2.66 -27.52 -4.09
CA SER A 535 -2.38 -28.20 -2.82
C SER A 535 -1.82 -27.27 -1.71
N ILE A 536 -2.19 -26.00 -1.73
CA ILE A 536 -1.76 -24.99 -0.76
C ILE A 536 -2.69 -25.05 0.46
N SER A 537 -2.27 -25.82 1.46
CA SER A 537 -2.94 -25.93 2.76
C SER A 537 -2.56 -24.81 3.76
N ASP A 538 -1.57 -23.95 3.43
CA ASP A 538 -1.18 -22.83 4.28
C ASP A 538 -2.26 -21.74 4.30
N LEU A 539 -2.99 -21.66 5.42
CA LEU A 539 -3.99 -20.62 5.69
C LEU A 539 -3.40 -19.22 5.60
N ASP A 540 -2.12 -19.04 5.94
CA ASP A 540 -1.40 -17.77 5.91
C ASP A 540 -1.22 -17.28 4.46
N VAL A 541 -1.10 -18.19 3.49
CA VAL A 541 -1.13 -17.86 2.05
C VAL A 541 -2.52 -17.46 1.61
N ARG A 542 -3.58 -18.20 1.99
CA ARG A 542 -4.98 -17.87 1.62
C ARG A 542 -5.44 -16.53 2.22
N HIS A 543 -5.14 -16.30 3.50
CA HIS A 543 -5.31 -15.00 4.16
C HIS A 543 -4.54 -13.91 3.42
N THR A 544 -3.28 -14.15 3.07
CA THR A 544 -2.47 -13.17 2.33
C THR A 544 -3.04 -12.90 0.93
N TRP A 545 -3.57 -13.89 0.22
CA TRP A 545 -4.25 -13.68 -1.07
C TRP A 545 -5.51 -12.83 -0.90
N LYS A 546 -6.35 -13.13 0.10
CA LYS A 546 -7.57 -12.37 0.43
C LYS A 546 -7.25 -10.92 0.83
N SER A 547 -6.24 -10.71 1.68
CA SER A 547 -5.72 -9.39 2.10
C SER A 547 -5.09 -8.61 0.94
N ASN A 548 -4.22 -9.26 0.16
CA ASN A 548 -3.66 -8.67 -1.06
C ASN A 548 -4.73 -8.40 -2.10
N CYS A 549 -5.86 -9.11 -2.08
CA CYS A 549 -7.00 -8.86 -2.93
C CYS A 549 -7.80 -7.64 -2.41
N LEU A 550 -8.80 -7.83 -1.55
CA LEU A 550 -9.80 -6.84 -1.13
C LEU A 550 -9.16 -5.69 -0.32
N PRO A 551 -8.75 -5.87 0.94
CA PRO A 551 -8.47 -4.76 1.84
C PRO A 551 -7.33 -3.84 1.40
N LEU A 552 -6.13 -4.38 1.16
CA LEU A 552 -4.86 -3.62 1.02
C LEU A 552 -4.78 -2.68 -0.20
N ARG A 553 -5.86 -2.59 -0.96
CA ARG A 553 -5.84 -2.19 -2.36
C ARG A 553 -7.04 -1.37 -2.79
N PHE A 554 -8.12 -1.60 -2.09
CA PHE A 554 -9.45 -1.13 -2.37
C PHE A 554 -9.88 -0.22 -1.23
N TRP A 555 -10.08 -0.78 -0.04
CA TRP A 555 -10.42 0.00 1.14
C TRP A 555 -9.33 1.00 1.45
N VAL A 556 -8.06 0.63 1.33
CA VAL A 556 -6.91 1.56 1.39
C VAL A 556 -6.98 2.69 0.34
N ASN A 557 -7.55 2.43 -0.84
CA ASN A 557 -7.69 3.40 -1.93
C ASN A 557 -8.82 4.39 -1.66
N VAL A 558 -9.96 3.93 -1.16
CA VAL A 558 -11.15 4.75 -0.84
C VAL A 558 -11.07 5.43 0.53
N ILE A 559 -10.53 4.78 1.57
CA ILE A 559 -10.19 5.42 2.85
C ILE A 559 -9.23 6.60 2.59
N LYS A 560 -8.23 6.44 1.72
CA LYS A 560 -7.38 7.58 1.29
C LYS A 560 -8.06 8.57 0.36
N ASN A 561 -9.12 8.20 -0.35
CA ASN A 561 -9.75 9.04 -1.37
C ASN A 561 -11.28 9.01 -1.30
N PRO A 562 -11.89 9.49 -0.21
CA PRO A 562 -13.34 9.57 -0.10
C PRO A 562 -13.94 10.48 -1.20
N GLN A 563 -13.16 11.41 -1.77
CA GLN A 563 -13.58 12.22 -2.93
C GLN A 563 -13.72 11.43 -4.26
N PHE A 564 -13.44 10.12 -4.25
CA PHE A 564 -13.83 9.21 -5.34
C PHE A 564 -15.25 8.67 -5.18
N VAL A 565 -15.82 8.68 -3.96
CA VAL A 565 -17.16 8.18 -3.62
C VAL A 565 -18.15 9.32 -3.41
N PHE A 566 -17.71 10.42 -2.79
CA PHE A 566 -18.53 11.57 -2.46
C PHE A 566 -18.08 12.84 -3.18
N ASP A 567 -18.99 13.79 -3.36
CA ASP A 567 -18.67 15.09 -3.91
C ASP A 567 -18.21 16.07 -2.84
N ILE A 568 -16.93 15.89 -2.44
CA ILE A 568 -16.27 16.59 -1.33
C ILE A 568 -14.87 17.09 -1.72
N HIS A 569 -14.39 18.12 -1.03
CA HIS A 569 -13.03 18.62 -1.15
C HIS A 569 -12.12 18.08 -0.04
N LYS A 570 -11.21 17.16 -0.41
CA LYS A 570 -10.18 16.65 0.50
C LYS A 570 -8.95 17.59 0.49
N ASN A 571 -8.83 18.42 1.53
CA ASN A 571 -7.66 19.27 1.75
C ASN A 571 -6.38 18.46 2.12
N SER A 572 -5.22 19.12 2.15
CA SER A 572 -3.93 18.44 2.35
C SER A 572 -3.76 17.81 3.74
N ILE A 573 -4.38 18.35 4.79
CA ILE A 573 -4.26 17.79 6.14
C ILE A 573 -5.16 16.55 6.29
N THR A 574 -6.35 16.58 5.71
CA THR A 574 -7.27 15.44 5.68
C THR A 574 -6.68 14.25 4.90
N ASP A 575 -5.96 14.48 3.79
CA ASP A 575 -5.22 13.37 3.12
C ASP A 575 -4.13 12.77 4.01
N ALA A 576 -3.42 13.58 4.80
CA ALA A 576 -2.39 13.08 5.73
C ALA A 576 -3.00 12.23 6.85
N CYS A 577 -4.11 12.68 7.45
CA CYS A 577 -4.82 11.93 8.49
C CYS A 577 -5.47 10.65 7.95
N LEU A 578 -6.13 10.69 6.79
CA LEU A 578 -6.66 9.50 6.11
C LEU A 578 -5.55 8.53 5.67
N SER A 579 -4.34 9.02 5.38
CA SER A 579 -3.16 8.16 5.12
C SER A 579 -2.71 7.38 6.35
N VAL A 580 -2.81 7.97 7.53
CA VAL A 580 -2.53 7.31 8.81
C VAL A 580 -3.55 6.18 9.06
N VAL A 581 -4.85 6.49 8.98
CA VAL A 581 -5.92 5.47 9.16
C VAL A 581 -5.79 4.34 8.13
N ALA A 582 -5.54 4.66 6.86
CA ALA A 582 -5.34 3.65 5.83
C ALA A 582 -4.08 2.79 6.05
N GLN A 583 -3.04 3.30 6.71
CA GLN A 583 -1.87 2.51 7.09
C GLN A 583 -2.18 1.57 8.27
N THR A 584 -2.94 2.02 9.28
CA THR A 584 -3.46 1.15 10.36
C THR A 584 -4.32 0.02 9.79
N PHE A 585 -5.21 0.35 8.85
CA PHE A 585 -6.01 -0.64 8.12
C PHE A 585 -5.14 -1.66 7.36
N MET A 586 -4.02 -1.24 6.75
CA MET A 586 -3.07 -2.16 6.11
C MET A 586 -2.36 -3.08 7.10
N ASP A 587 -1.89 -2.54 8.24
CA ASP A 587 -1.19 -3.31 9.26
C ASP A 587 -2.10 -4.33 9.96
N SER A 588 -3.40 -4.03 10.03
CA SER A 588 -4.46 -4.94 10.49
C SER A 588 -4.66 -6.15 9.58
N CYS A 589 -4.39 -6.00 8.28
CA CYS A 589 -4.58 -7.05 7.27
C CYS A 589 -3.36 -7.97 7.07
N SER A 590 -2.28 -7.79 7.83
CA SER A 590 -1.04 -8.57 7.74
C SER A 590 -1.03 -9.74 8.72
N THR A 591 -0.50 -10.90 8.32
CA THR A 591 -0.28 -12.05 9.23
C THR A 591 0.98 -11.88 10.09
N SER A 592 1.87 -10.93 9.77
CA SER A 592 3.12 -10.70 10.51
C SER A 592 2.89 -10.25 11.96
N GLU A 593 3.70 -10.76 12.90
CA GLU A 593 3.77 -10.27 14.28
C GLU A 593 4.11 -8.76 14.34
N HIS A 594 3.42 -8.02 15.20
CA HIS A 594 3.56 -6.57 15.31
C HIS A 594 4.70 -6.18 16.28
N LYS A 595 5.95 -6.19 15.79
CA LYS A 595 7.15 -5.90 16.60
C LYS A 595 7.42 -4.40 16.70
N LEU A 596 7.01 -3.82 17.82
CA LEU A 596 7.25 -2.42 18.18
C LEU A 596 8.69 -2.20 18.66
N GLY A 597 9.28 -1.09 18.23
CA GLY A 597 10.60 -0.61 18.64
C GLY A 597 10.63 0.92 18.72
N LYS A 598 11.78 1.48 19.07
CA LYS A 598 11.95 2.96 19.12
C LYS A 598 11.88 3.60 17.74
N ASP A 599 12.28 2.85 16.72
CA ASP A 599 12.36 3.27 15.32
C ASP A 599 11.09 2.87 14.53
N SER A 600 10.01 2.47 15.24
CA SER A 600 8.71 2.22 14.63
C SER A 600 8.04 3.55 14.24
N PRO A 601 7.50 3.68 13.00
CA PRO A 601 6.76 4.88 12.59
C PRO A 601 5.65 5.24 13.56
N SER A 602 5.49 6.53 13.86
CA SER A 602 4.61 7.03 14.92
C SER A 602 3.14 6.62 14.74
N ASN A 603 2.66 6.47 13.50
CA ASN A 603 1.32 5.94 13.21
C ASN A 603 1.12 4.48 13.68
N LYS A 604 2.19 3.67 13.79
CA LYS A 604 2.13 2.29 14.31
C LYS A 604 2.20 2.25 15.84
N LEU A 605 2.86 3.24 16.45
CA LEU A 605 2.85 3.42 17.89
C LEU A 605 1.46 3.87 18.37
N LEU A 606 0.82 4.79 17.63
CA LEU A 606 -0.52 5.30 17.94
C LEU A 606 -1.59 4.20 18.02
N TYR A 607 -1.72 3.34 17.00
CA TYR A 607 -2.72 2.24 16.96
C TYR A 607 -2.18 0.89 17.45
N ALA A 608 -1.12 0.90 18.27
CA ALA A 608 -0.41 -0.30 18.71
C ALA A 608 -1.28 -1.29 19.52
N LYS A 609 -2.32 -0.79 20.19
CA LYS A 609 -3.24 -1.59 21.02
C LYS A 609 -4.36 -2.23 20.21
N ASP A 610 -4.73 -1.62 19.09
CA ASP A 610 -5.99 -1.86 18.39
C ASP A 610 -5.78 -2.76 17.17
N ILE A 611 -4.61 -2.69 16.53
CA ILE A 611 -4.19 -3.59 15.44
C ILE A 611 -4.37 -5.09 15.79
N PRO A 612 -4.06 -5.59 17.01
CA PRO A 612 -4.41 -6.95 17.41
C PRO A 612 -5.91 -7.27 17.38
N ASN A 613 -6.77 -6.32 17.77
CA ASN A 613 -8.22 -6.51 17.73
C ASN A 613 -8.73 -6.52 16.29
N TYR A 614 -8.26 -5.59 15.45
CA TYR A 614 -8.58 -5.55 14.03
C TYR A 614 -8.12 -6.81 13.27
N LYS A 615 -6.93 -7.37 13.59
CA LYS A 615 -6.49 -8.68 13.06
C LYS A 615 -7.49 -9.78 13.38
N ASN A 616 -7.98 -9.87 14.62
CA ASN A 616 -9.01 -10.84 15.01
C ASN A 616 -10.34 -10.64 14.23
N TRP A 617 -10.66 -9.41 13.81
CA TRP A 617 -11.82 -9.14 12.94
C TRP A 617 -11.58 -9.63 11.52
N VAL A 618 -10.40 -9.36 10.93
CA VAL A 618 -10.02 -9.84 9.58
C VAL A 618 -10.01 -11.37 9.51
N GLU A 619 -9.42 -12.04 10.51
CA GLU A 619 -9.38 -13.50 10.59
C GLU A 619 -10.79 -14.10 10.70
N ARG A 620 -11.66 -13.52 11.54
CA ARG A 620 -13.07 -13.92 11.66
C ARG A 620 -13.82 -13.71 10.35
N TYR A 621 -13.67 -12.55 9.72
CA TYR A 621 -14.31 -12.20 8.45
C TYR A 621 -13.97 -13.22 7.36
N TYR A 622 -12.70 -13.59 7.18
CA TYR A 622 -12.31 -14.61 6.21
C TYR A 622 -12.80 -16.03 6.57
N SER A 623 -12.87 -16.36 7.86
CA SER A 623 -13.46 -17.61 8.36
C SER A 623 -14.97 -17.69 8.08
N ASP A 624 -15.70 -16.61 8.28
CA ASP A 624 -17.16 -16.62 8.16
C ASP A 624 -17.60 -16.56 6.69
N ILE A 625 -16.82 -15.92 5.80
CA ILE A 625 -17.01 -16.00 4.34
C ILE A 625 -16.80 -17.44 3.82
N SER A 626 -15.78 -18.16 4.30
CA SER A 626 -15.54 -19.54 3.84
C SER A 626 -16.61 -20.53 4.34
N ARG A 627 -17.33 -20.20 5.41
CA ARG A 627 -18.49 -20.96 5.93
C ARG A 627 -19.81 -20.69 5.19
N MET A 628 -19.92 -19.59 4.44
CA MET A 628 -21.11 -19.31 3.63
C MET A 628 -21.28 -20.34 2.50
N PRO A 629 -22.52 -20.61 2.05
CA PRO A 629 -22.76 -21.45 0.88
C PRO A 629 -22.06 -20.88 -0.36
N VAL A 630 -21.51 -21.76 -1.20
CA VAL A 630 -20.87 -21.39 -2.47
C VAL A 630 -21.93 -20.85 -3.43
N ILE A 631 -21.62 -19.75 -4.10
CA ILE A 631 -22.49 -19.12 -5.11
C ILE A 631 -22.33 -19.89 -6.43
N SER A 632 -23.43 -20.27 -7.07
CA SER A 632 -23.35 -20.95 -8.37
C SER A 632 -22.91 -20.00 -9.48
N ASP A 633 -22.20 -20.52 -10.49
CA ASP A 633 -21.86 -19.74 -11.68
C ASP A 633 -23.13 -19.20 -12.39
N GLN A 634 -24.27 -19.89 -12.30
CA GLN A 634 -25.55 -19.42 -12.85
C GLN A 634 -26.10 -18.19 -12.13
N ASP A 635 -26.11 -18.20 -10.79
CA ASP A 635 -26.57 -17.06 -9.98
C ASP A 635 -25.65 -15.85 -10.18
N MET A 636 -24.33 -16.11 -10.27
CA MET A 636 -23.34 -15.08 -10.52
C MET A 636 -23.46 -14.48 -11.92
N SER A 637 -23.64 -15.30 -12.97
CA SER A 637 -23.92 -14.82 -14.33
C SER A 637 -25.21 -13.99 -14.40
N ALA A 638 -26.28 -14.42 -13.72
CA ALA A 638 -27.53 -13.66 -13.67
C ALA A 638 -27.35 -12.28 -13.01
N TYR A 639 -26.60 -12.21 -11.89
CA TYR A 639 -26.23 -10.94 -11.25
C TYR A 639 -25.37 -10.05 -12.18
N LEU A 640 -24.36 -10.62 -12.84
CA LEU A 640 -23.47 -9.88 -13.75
C LEU A 640 -24.21 -9.36 -15.00
N ALA A 641 -25.18 -10.12 -15.53
CA ALA A 641 -26.02 -9.69 -16.64
C ALA A 641 -26.92 -8.50 -16.26
N GLU A 642 -27.51 -8.51 -15.05
CA GLU A 642 -28.31 -7.39 -14.57
C GLU A 642 -27.45 -6.13 -14.31
N GLN A 643 -26.27 -6.27 -13.71
CA GLN A 643 -25.31 -5.17 -13.57
C GLN A 643 -24.87 -4.60 -14.94
N SER A 644 -24.65 -5.47 -15.93
CA SER A 644 -24.35 -5.06 -17.31
C SER A 644 -25.51 -4.24 -17.90
N ARG A 645 -26.75 -4.68 -17.70
CA ARG A 645 -27.98 -4.02 -18.19
C ARG A 645 -28.20 -2.64 -17.54
N LEU A 646 -27.95 -2.52 -16.23
CA LEU A 646 -28.09 -1.28 -15.46
C LEU A 646 -27.08 -0.19 -15.88
N HIS A 647 -25.88 -0.60 -16.35
CA HIS A 647 -24.78 0.32 -16.65
C HIS A 647 -24.44 0.43 -18.14
N LEU A 648 -25.18 -0.23 -19.04
CA LEU A 648 -24.91 -0.31 -20.48
C LEU A 648 -24.75 1.06 -21.18
N SER A 649 -25.52 2.06 -20.78
CA SER A 649 -25.50 3.42 -21.35
C SER A 649 -24.56 4.40 -20.64
N GLN A 650 -23.83 3.96 -19.60
CA GLN A 650 -23.06 4.87 -18.74
C GLN A 650 -21.74 5.35 -19.36
N PHE A 651 -21.23 4.70 -20.42
CA PHE A 651 -19.97 5.06 -21.08
C PHE A 651 -20.06 4.94 -22.60
N ASN A 652 -19.26 5.71 -23.34
CA ASN A 652 -19.17 5.57 -24.79
C ASN A 652 -18.16 4.45 -25.16
N SER A 653 -18.69 3.25 -25.42
CA SER A 653 -17.87 2.10 -25.84
C SER A 653 -17.08 2.34 -27.13
N MET A 654 -17.56 3.17 -28.07
CA MET A 654 -16.79 3.48 -29.29
C MET A 654 -15.57 4.33 -28.97
N SER A 655 -15.71 5.36 -28.13
CA SER A 655 -14.56 6.14 -27.65
C SER A 655 -13.56 5.27 -26.88
N ALA A 656 -14.03 4.31 -26.07
CA ALA A 656 -13.15 3.36 -25.39
C ALA A 656 -12.41 2.43 -26.38
N LEU A 657 -13.11 1.90 -27.39
CA LEU A 657 -12.51 1.07 -28.46
C LEU A 657 -11.48 1.84 -29.30
N HIS A 658 -11.73 3.12 -29.57
CA HIS A 658 -10.81 4.01 -30.27
C HIS A 658 -9.51 4.22 -29.48
N GLU A 659 -9.61 4.52 -28.19
CA GLU A 659 -8.44 4.64 -27.32
C GLU A 659 -7.65 3.33 -27.23
N ILE A 660 -8.30 2.16 -27.15
CA ILE A 660 -7.61 0.84 -27.20
C ILE A 660 -6.92 0.62 -28.55
N TYR A 661 -7.52 1.06 -29.67
CA TYR A 661 -6.91 0.97 -30.99
C TYR A 661 -5.61 1.80 -31.08
N SER A 662 -5.52 2.94 -30.39
CA SER A 662 -4.27 3.72 -30.31
C SER A 662 -3.10 2.90 -29.74
N TYR A 663 -3.36 2.00 -28.77
CA TYR A 663 -2.36 1.07 -28.23
C TYR A 663 -1.96 0.00 -29.25
N ILE A 664 -2.90 -0.48 -30.08
CA ILE A 664 -2.58 -1.40 -31.20
C ILE A 664 -1.65 -0.73 -32.21
N VAL A 665 -1.91 0.53 -32.58
CA VAL A 665 -1.04 1.29 -33.49
C VAL A 665 0.33 1.52 -32.86
N LYS A 666 0.37 1.99 -31.60
CA LYS A 666 1.62 2.27 -30.84
C LYS A 666 2.55 1.07 -30.72
N TYR A 667 1.99 -0.13 -30.51
CA TYR A 667 2.76 -1.35 -30.26
C TYR A 667 2.86 -2.30 -31.48
N LYS A 668 2.40 -1.85 -32.67
CA LYS A 668 2.42 -2.62 -33.94
C LYS A 668 3.81 -3.04 -34.39
N ASP A 669 4.78 -2.14 -34.25
CA ASP A 669 6.09 -2.24 -34.90
C ASP A 669 7.21 -2.75 -33.97
N GLU A 670 6.94 -2.96 -32.67
CA GLU A 670 7.86 -3.56 -31.69
C GLU A 670 8.02 -5.09 -31.88
N ARG A 671 8.26 -5.54 -33.11
CA ARG A 671 8.47 -6.96 -33.44
C ARG A 671 9.80 -7.50 -32.91
N LYS A 672 9.85 -7.97 -31.66
CA LYS A 672 10.98 -8.80 -31.20
C LYS A 672 10.69 -9.82 -30.09
N LEU A 673 9.63 -10.62 -30.22
CA LEU A 673 9.59 -11.96 -29.60
C LEU A 673 8.70 -12.97 -30.37
N ASN A 674 9.34 -14.05 -30.83
CA ASN A 674 8.83 -15.32 -31.39
C ASN A 674 7.75 -15.33 -32.51
N SER A 675 7.84 -16.39 -33.33
CA SER A 675 7.03 -16.66 -34.54
C SER A 675 5.53 -16.84 -34.30
N ASP A 676 5.14 -17.09 -33.06
CA ASP A 676 3.82 -17.64 -32.72
C ASP A 676 2.83 -16.53 -32.29
N SER A 677 3.21 -15.27 -32.51
CA SER A 677 2.48 -14.05 -32.18
C SER A 677 1.33 -13.76 -33.18
N VAL A 678 0.42 -14.73 -33.31
CA VAL A 678 -0.73 -14.73 -34.25
C VAL A 678 -1.65 -13.50 -34.09
N VAL A 679 -1.62 -12.79 -32.95
CA VAL A 679 -2.51 -11.67 -32.58
C VAL A 679 -2.53 -10.50 -33.57
N PHE A 680 -1.39 -10.13 -34.15
CA PHE A 680 -1.29 -9.03 -35.12
C PHE A 680 -1.38 -9.48 -36.59
N ASN A 681 -1.63 -10.78 -36.82
CA ASN A 681 -1.77 -11.40 -38.14
C ASN A 681 -3.15 -12.01 -38.51
N PRO A 682 -4.27 -11.93 -37.72
CA PRO A 682 -5.55 -12.47 -38.16
C PRO A 682 -6.07 -11.70 -39.39
N PRO A 683 -6.70 -12.37 -40.37
CA PRO A 683 -7.32 -11.69 -41.50
C PRO A 683 -8.34 -10.62 -41.07
N SER A 684 -9.08 -10.88 -39.99
CA SER A 684 -10.05 -9.94 -39.42
C SER A 684 -9.40 -8.69 -38.83
N LEU A 685 -8.27 -8.80 -38.11
CA LEU A 685 -7.59 -7.61 -37.57
C LEU A 685 -6.90 -6.83 -38.70
N LYS A 686 -6.33 -7.49 -39.70
CA LYS A 686 -5.83 -6.81 -40.91
C LYS A 686 -6.94 -6.01 -41.59
N HIS A 687 -8.11 -6.60 -41.79
CA HIS A 687 -9.26 -5.92 -42.37
C HIS A 687 -9.71 -4.71 -41.53
N VAL A 688 -9.78 -4.84 -40.20
CA VAL A 688 -10.04 -3.73 -39.27
C VAL A 688 -8.99 -2.63 -39.40
N MET A 689 -7.70 -2.98 -39.42
CA MET A 689 -6.61 -2.01 -39.57
C MET A 689 -6.63 -1.33 -40.93
N GLU A 690 -6.94 -2.05 -42.01
CA GLU A 690 -7.09 -1.44 -43.34
C GLU A 690 -8.28 -0.48 -43.42
N LEU A 691 -9.43 -0.82 -42.80
CA LEU A 691 -10.59 0.07 -42.74
C LEU A 691 -10.28 1.37 -41.96
N LEU A 692 -9.60 1.25 -40.81
CA LEU A 692 -9.23 2.38 -39.98
C LEU A 692 -8.13 3.24 -40.62
N GLN A 693 -7.02 2.64 -41.06
CA GLN A 693 -5.90 3.38 -41.67
C GLN A 693 -6.27 4.05 -43.01
N ARG A 694 -7.17 3.47 -43.82
CA ARG A 694 -7.71 4.14 -45.02
C ARG A 694 -8.59 5.35 -44.70
N THR A 695 -9.10 5.45 -43.47
CA THR A 695 -9.97 6.55 -43.04
C THR A 695 -9.17 7.67 -42.37
N GLU A 696 -8.16 7.35 -41.56
CA GLU A 696 -7.23 8.34 -40.96
C GLU A 696 -6.49 9.17 -42.03
N GLN A 697 -6.11 8.54 -43.15
CA GLN A 697 -5.49 9.23 -44.30
C GLN A 697 -6.43 10.20 -45.02
N GLY A 698 -7.75 10.16 -44.73
CA GLY A 698 -8.75 11.10 -45.25
C GLY A 698 -8.75 12.46 -44.56
N GLY A 699 -8.14 12.58 -43.38
CA GLY A 699 -7.83 13.88 -42.77
C GLY A 699 -8.06 13.97 -41.25
N PHE A 700 -6.95 14.11 -40.52
CA PHE A 700 -6.85 15.08 -39.42
C PHE A 700 -5.38 15.50 -39.26
N SER A 701 -5.10 16.80 -39.17
CA SER A 701 -3.73 17.29 -38.93
C SER A 701 -3.34 17.11 -37.47
N SER A 702 -2.09 16.71 -37.21
CA SER A 702 -1.61 16.33 -35.88
C SER A 702 -1.31 17.53 -34.97
N THR A 703 -2.35 18.05 -34.31
CA THR A 703 -2.24 19.10 -33.27
C THR A 703 -2.80 18.61 -31.95
N GLY A 704 -2.00 18.64 -30.87
CA GLY A 704 -2.46 18.30 -29.51
C GLY A 704 -1.72 17.16 -28.80
N ARG A 705 -0.37 17.07 -28.88
CA ARG A 705 0.38 16.19 -27.96
C ARG A 705 0.38 16.78 -26.54
N ALA A 706 -0.64 16.46 -25.76
CA ALA A 706 -0.70 16.79 -24.34
C ALA A 706 0.29 15.92 -23.53
N CYS A 707 1.53 16.40 -23.38
CA CYS A 707 2.48 15.81 -22.42
C CYS A 707 2.01 16.10 -20.99
N VAL A 708 1.26 15.18 -20.39
CA VAL A 708 0.83 15.25 -18.99
C VAL A 708 1.33 14.04 -18.22
N CYS A 709 1.90 14.31 -17.04
CA CYS A 709 2.22 13.30 -16.05
C CYS A 709 1.40 13.56 -14.78
N VAL A 710 0.76 12.49 -14.28
CA VAL A 710 0.22 12.35 -12.92
C VAL A 710 0.45 10.90 -12.47
N CYS A 711 0.24 10.57 -11.19
CA CYS A 711 0.58 9.28 -10.59
C CYS A 711 -0.58 8.65 -9.79
N LYS A 712 -0.75 7.32 -9.94
CA LYS A 712 -1.58 6.38 -9.15
C LYS A 712 -3.13 6.44 -9.29
N CYS A 713 -3.68 5.23 -9.50
CA CYS A 713 -4.84 4.58 -8.87
C CYS A 713 -6.05 5.45 -8.43
N GLY A 714 -7.28 5.02 -8.71
CA GLY A 714 -7.79 3.71 -9.17
C GLY A 714 -9.24 3.59 -8.68
N TYR A 715 -10.09 2.67 -9.15
CA TYR A 715 -9.91 1.25 -9.49
C TYR A 715 -10.70 0.80 -10.75
N PHE A 716 -10.90 -0.51 -10.91
CA PHE A 716 -11.84 -1.17 -11.83
C PHE A 716 -12.41 -2.32 -10.99
N LEU A 717 -13.34 -2.02 -10.07
CA LEU A 717 -14.02 -3.02 -9.25
C LEU A 717 -15.42 -2.63 -8.81
N SER A 718 -15.69 -1.34 -8.67
CA SER A 718 -16.57 -0.64 -9.63
C SER A 718 -17.02 -1.44 -10.87
N VAL A 719 -16.13 -2.24 -11.49
CA VAL A 719 -16.49 -3.11 -12.63
C VAL A 719 -15.79 -4.51 -12.71
N PHE A 720 -14.65 -4.87 -12.03
CA PHE A 720 -14.49 -6.16 -11.27
C PHE A 720 -13.12 -6.53 -10.57
N LEU A 721 -11.91 -6.22 -11.07
CA LEU A 721 -10.64 -6.60 -10.35
C LEU A 721 -9.35 -5.78 -10.66
N SER A 722 -9.45 -4.74 -11.45
CA SER A 722 -8.43 -3.72 -11.74
C SER A 722 -7.00 -4.19 -12.04
N PHE A 723 -6.21 -4.50 -11.01
CA PHE A 723 -4.76 -4.67 -11.11
C PHE A 723 -4.22 -5.87 -10.32
N GLY A 724 -5.07 -6.88 -10.09
CA GLY A 724 -4.66 -8.19 -9.59
C GLY A 724 -3.54 -8.81 -10.42
N VAL A 725 -3.81 -8.98 -11.71
CA VAL A 725 -2.95 -9.76 -12.61
C VAL A 725 -1.78 -8.93 -13.14
N ILE A 726 -2.12 -7.93 -13.94
CA ILE A 726 -1.21 -7.17 -14.82
C ILE A 726 -0.12 -6.41 -14.02
N LYS A 727 -0.39 -6.12 -12.75
CA LYS A 727 0.51 -5.40 -11.84
C LYS A 727 1.40 -6.32 -11.01
N ALA A 728 1.00 -7.58 -10.81
CA ALA A 728 1.86 -8.63 -10.27
C ALA A 728 2.83 -9.16 -11.34
N MET A 729 2.38 -9.36 -12.59
CA MET A 729 3.27 -9.67 -13.73
C MET A 729 4.42 -8.64 -13.84
N SER A 730 4.12 -7.35 -13.66
CA SER A 730 5.15 -6.29 -13.68
C SER A 730 6.16 -6.31 -12.52
N ARG A 731 5.93 -7.08 -11.43
CA ARG A 731 6.92 -7.28 -10.35
C ARG A 731 7.73 -8.54 -10.55
N ILE A 732 7.08 -9.68 -10.81
CA ILE A 732 7.75 -10.98 -10.99
C ILE A 732 8.70 -10.94 -12.20
N ALA A 733 8.31 -10.30 -13.31
CA ALA A 733 9.17 -10.12 -14.49
C ALA A 733 10.45 -9.28 -14.25
N ARG A 734 10.66 -8.73 -13.05
CA ARG A 734 11.90 -8.03 -12.64
C ARG A 734 12.66 -8.66 -11.48
N MET A 735 12.05 -9.59 -10.73
CA MET A 735 12.70 -10.21 -9.56
C MET A 735 13.69 -11.32 -9.92
N GLY A 736 13.63 -11.86 -11.14
CA GLY A 736 14.60 -12.87 -11.64
C GLY A 736 16.06 -12.40 -11.83
N HIS A 737 16.46 -11.25 -11.24
CA HIS A 737 17.85 -10.77 -11.28
C HIS A 737 18.30 -9.94 -10.06
N PHE A 738 17.44 -9.68 -9.06
CA PHE A 738 17.81 -8.91 -7.86
C PHE A 738 17.06 -9.41 -6.62
N GLU A 739 17.70 -10.28 -5.84
CA GLU A 739 17.48 -10.38 -4.40
C GLU A 739 18.53 -9.52 -3.68
N MET A 740 18.10 -8.41 -3.08
CA MET A 740 18.64 -7.89 -1.81
C MET A 740 17.84 -6.67 -1.30
N GLU A 741 17.90 -6.47 0.01
CA GLU A 741 17.56 -5.24 0.76
C GLU A 741 16.18 -4.59 0.51
N PHE A 742 15.20 -4.99 1.33
CA PHE A 742 14.11 -4.11 1.77
C PHE A 742 14.44 -3.43 3.12
N HIS A 743 15.60 -2.77 3.18
CA HIS A 743 15.94 -1.82 4.24
C HIS A 743 16.14 -0.44 3.62
N PHE A 744 15.27 0.51 3.95
CA PHE A 744 15.52 1.94 3.74
C PHE A 744 15.57 2.67 5.08
N GLY A 745 16.63 2.36 5.85
CA GLY A 745 17.22 3.34 6.75
C GLY A 745 18.07 4.32 5.93
N VAL A 746 18.17 5.57 6.37
CA VAL A 746 18.98 6.58 5.67
C VAL A 746 20.47 6.29 5.87
N THR A 747 21.20 6.01 4.78
CA THR A 747 22.66 5.90 4.78
C THR A 747 23.29 6.72 3.65
N ASN A 748 24.36 7.45 3.97
CA ASN A 748 25.01 8.38 3.06
C ASN A 748 25.98 7.65 2.11
N TRP A 749 25.88 7.89 0.81
CA TRP A 749 27.02 7.92 -0.13
C TRP A 749 26.85 9.11 -1.09
N THR A 750 27.96 9.61 -1.63
CA THR A 750 28.15 10.94 -2.27
C THR A 750 27.38 11.19 -3.57
#